data_AF-A0A163JFK0-F1
#
_entry.id   AF-A0A163JFK0-F1
#
_cell.length_a   1.000
_cell.length_b   1.000
_cell.length_c   1.000
_cell.angle_alpha   90.00
_cell.angle_beta   90.00
_cell.angle_gamma   90.00
#
_symmetry.space_group_name_H-M   'P 1'
#
loop_
_entity.id
_entity.type
_entity.pdbx_description
1 polymer ?
#
loop_
_entity_poly.entity_id
_entity_poly.type
_entity_poly.pdbx_seq_one_letter_code
_entity_poly.pdbx_strand_id
1 'polypeptide(L)'
;MESAHFYRQAGNMAMPGRGSPMPQPHYAQSPVSYKSPQAPDNSRKRTNKSSSSRQAVPQQPDDGGDPSGDELDDISARDIAMARYKRNHDYFSEIFTPYNADSIVPPPLDISQSKEDLLQLIDEQQQRAKEQQEQHDNKIKQFKQEHDQFWKSIAILNEATSLEAIDEATQAMAATIGSKVEHNTDNVYAIQIPGLKDEPVVMPTPPTNQPQQPSSEQQQPLSATSSSSSPSSGQQQQQSTPTQPSHLQPSLPPSQQHQDQQQHMQPSSMINDDDVDIVAPLFGKKILSSLNVPRRYSIPVILLRALSLLPCLLGFTYNTKAAWNVAERDAGGAIYLYNTQADYWVATLWCALAGYWSWILMTSMIRRWLYHYEVNNAIIRLLTLTVLNWSTSAFISSKGGSPTKIWMTICFVLLVCNILKLVIANSPKYHRKVEDVSSPRINLKSTAVKVLVLPLFVVTCLTLYVGIRQINTLLYTTTQLMQHQPYLLGIKAATAGSPGVMVLILSSWSKEGAERRQILRDSSLQLLGSPPKATFRFVIGQPPSAWMQATLGPSIVAESNQFHDLLVVPTSDLPEHQSYKTFAALRWSVDGDYDYLVKTNDDVFVRWDQLLSELALQGPRSQYWKGLVYRNMAWNFRNTKNKVNVDFAIPVLPSFTSGTLYTLSKDMVERVVKHDSTHRYSRHDDENLAFWLFGTAIRPTHDPRIQDLEQVCENDLLAKPFTASPSLMTAMYNNVVHGRPQCAGLDLDHCAVCYPCHGKNGDWRSLGLQCDTIKGVSPLNSGYKEIADGVVKDVLPVSDSDDDDDDWIIDGILSRKTSKYSDGDDWSLVYWVCWTSHPTTFTERHWRALEMVWVHEPRAVIFMISNTLPQSFFDDYTNYGYNIKVVHFDKENLLNWQWYFGPGTKDWLSDWDKWEKGQYFYWHLTDYIRCLLLYNYGGTYMDMDALWIRLPPDTNMEFIGSDYTSVESDLQWTLDDTGLYLPQGVMRFKRGWKLFREMAETVFSAYTYDPDCFNCGGPKAITTYVRNHRHSLESAGFTILPRQVLYPSSYLEINKYLLPNPLADQELRTQLMHTSWNIHLFGKMTNGLAVQRGSIIDLVLRAFDLDLPHSSAKTGEIVSSTATRTVPMRLMGPRDYIYRAHSMLAPSIVVDLDSAPGKLQGLNVVYIRGGPPRLAQVTIDVEVTVGHVLLQNGGQQPSIKSSVLLNDVSQQHVNAVLSSLVYLPSPLHVANGGKDRMHISVSYQDTSKGAVVKDTLEIAVIVVEAEEN
;
A
#
# COMPACT_ATOMS: atom_id res chain seq x y z
N MET A 1 -5.42 41.16 36.92
CA MET A 1 -5.09 41.68 35.57
C MET A 1 -5.87 40.84 34.53
N GLU A 2 -7.14 41.10 34.20
CA GLU A 2 -7.96 42.34 34.28
C GLU A 2 -7.36 43.51 33.47
N SER A 3 -8.10 44.31 32.70
CA SER A 3 -9.57 44.47 32.48
C SER A 3 -9.81 45.37 31.22
N ALA A 4 -10.97 45.45 30.54
CA ALA A 4 -12.24 44.70 30.53
C ALA A 4 -13.05 44.99 29.22
N HIS A 5 -14.26 44.41 29.12
CA HIS A 5 -15.28 44.58 28.06
C HIS A 5 -15.85 46.01 27.86
N PHE A 6 -16.55 46.30 26.75
CA PHE A 6 -18.04 46.41 26.68
C PHE A 6 -18.61 46.72 25.26
N TYR A 7 -19.84 46.22 25.02
CA TYR A 7 -20.90 46.51 24.02
C TYR A 7 -20.94 47.88 23.28
N ARG A 8 -21.72 48.15 22.21
CA ARG A 8 -23.09 47.73 21.73
C ARG A 8 -23.23 48.13 20.22
N GLN A 9 -24.29 47.96 19.42
CA GLN A 9 -25.68 47.45 19.47
C GLN A 9 -26.14 47.03 18.04
N ALA A 10 -27.36 46.48 17.85
CA ALA A 10 -28.02 46.26 16.54
C ALA A 10 -29.33 47.06 16.37
N GLY A 11 -29.84 47.20 15.13
CA GLY A 11 -31.13 47.83 14.83
C GLY A 11 -31.59 47.71 13.37
N ASN A 12 -32.89 47.46 13.15
CA ASN A 12 -33.54 47.28 11.85
C ASN A 12 -34.70 48.29 11.69
N MET A 13 -34.82 48.98 10.54
CA MET A 13 -36.08 49.40 9.86
C MET A 13 -35.77 50.22 8.58
N ALA A 14 -36.76 50.46 7.70
CA ALA A 14 -36.51 50.88 6.30
C ALA A 14 -37.52 51.89 5.70
N MET A 15 -37.03 52.73 4.76
CA MET A 15 -37.75 53.45 3.66
C MET A 15 -38.88 54.44 4.05
N PRO A 16 -39.53 55.21 3.13
CA PRO A 16 -39.33 55.48 1.68
C PRO A 16 -38.92 56.97 1.40
N GLY A 17 -38.87 57.56 0.18
CA GLY A 17 -39.06 57.10 -1.23
C GLY A 17 -40.00 58.01 -2.06
N ARG A 18 -39.59 58.44 -3.28
CA ARG A 18 -40.39 59.20 -4.30
C ARG A 18 -39.84 58.91 -5.72
N GLY A 19 -40.60 58.99 -6.83
CA GLY A 19 -41.99 59.48 -7.01
C GLY A 19 -42.76 58.82 -8.18
N SER A 20 -43.91 59.42 -8.55
CA SER A 20 -45.09 58.80 -9.20
C SER A 20 -45.36 59.37 -10.63
N PRO A 21 -46.57 59.31 -11.30
CA PRO A 21 -47.87 58.62 -11.00
C PRO A 21 -48.71 58.00 -12.17
N MET A 22 -49.56 56.99 -11.88
CA MET A 22 -51.03 56.75 -12.19
C MET A 22 -51.66 57.07 -13.60
N PRO A 23 -52.87 56.56 -13.99
CA PRO A 23 -53.96 55.96 -13.17
C PRO A 23 -54.69 54.66 -13.66
N GLN A 24 -55.58 54.21 -12.76
CA GLN A 24 -56.65 53.18 -12.70
C GLN A 24 -57.84 53.31 -13.74
N PRO A 25 -58.99 52.53 -13.70
CA PRO A 25 -59.47 51.45 -12.76
C PRO A 25 -60.31 50.23 -13.33
N HIS A 26 -60.70 49.31 -12.41
CA HIS A 26 -62.04 48.64 -12.22
C HIS A 26 -62.40 47.18 -12.65
N TYR A 27 -62.82 46.42 -11.61
CA TYR A 27 -63.88 45.37 -11.50
C TYR A 27 -63.77 44.00 -12.22
N ALA A 28 -64.62 43.04 -11.79
CA ALA A 28 -64.46 41.59 -11.98
C ALA A 28 -65.81 40.82 -11.97
N GLN A 29 -65.87 39.62 -12.57
CA GLN A 29 -66.81 38.52 -12.26
C GLN A 29 -66.45 37.20 -13.00
N SER A 30 -66.98 36.06 -12.53
CA SER A 30 -66.90 34.71 -13.17
C SER A 30 -68.31 34.27 -13.65
N PRO A 31 -68.47 33.29 -14.57
CA PRO A 31 -68.75 31.90 -14.10
C PRO A 31 -68.45 30.69 -15.06
N VAL A 32 -68.17 29.53 -14.44
CA VAL A 32 -68.69 28.14 -14.65
C VAL A 32 -69.43 27.76 -15.97
N SER A 33 -69.09 26.61 -16.62
CA SER A 33 -69.96 25.38 -16.73
C SER A 33 -69.61 24.29 -17.80
N TYR A 34 -69.33 23.05 -17.33
CA TYR A 34 -69.72 21.69 -17.81
C TYR A 34 -69.65 21.11 -19.26
N LYS A 35 -69.16 19.84 -19.29
CA LYS A 35 -69.63 18.59 -19.99
C LYS A 35 -69.16 18.16 -21.40
N SER A 36 -68.68 16.90 -21.46
CA SER A 36 -68.51 16.01 -22.64
C SER A 36 -69.85 15.31 -23.02
N PRO A 37 -69.95 14.55 -24.15
CA PRO A 37 -69.65 13.10 -24.11
C PRO A 37 -69.27 12.35 -25.42
N GLN A 38 -68.91 11.06 -25.27
CA GLN A 38 -69.11 9.90 -26.18
C GLN A 38 -68.16 9.63 -27.39
N ALA A 39 -67.97 8.31 -27.62
CA ALA A 39 -67.31 7.64 -28.75
C ALA A 39 -68.28 6.60 -29.37
N PRO A 40 -67.94 5.87 -30.47
CA PRO A 40 -67.37 4.52 -30.27
C PRO A 40 -66.45 3.92 -31.39
N ASP A 41 -65.36 3.28 -30.94
CA ASP A 41 -64.89 1.90 -31.26
C ASP A 41 -64.40 1.42 -32.67
N ASN A 42 -63.53 0.39 -32.63
CA ASN A 42 -63.12 -0.63 -33.62
C ASN A 42 -62.03 -0.41 -34.71
N SER A 43 -60.77 -0.59 -34.27
CA SER A 43 -59.98 -1.83 -34.56
C SER A 43 -58.77 -1.83 -35.54
N ARG A 44 -57.65 -2.37 -35.01
CA ARG A 44 -56.60 -3.25 -35.60
C ARG A 44 -55.59 -2.75 -36.67
N LYS A 45 -54.39 -2.44 -36.11
CA LYS A 45 -53.08 -3.11 -36.35
C LYS A 45 -52.23 -2.86 -37.64
N ARG A 46 -51.21 -2.01 -37.44
CA ARG A 46 -49.76 -2.35 -37.31
C ARG A 46 -48.83 -2.34 -38.56
N THR A 47 -47.57 -1.95 -38.28
CA THR A 47 -46.30 -2.09 -39.01
C THR A 47 -45.91 -1.03 -40.04
N ASN A 48 -44.63 -0.63 -39.99
CA ASN A 48 -44.07 0.55 -40.64
C ASN A 48 -43.19 0.25 -41.86
N LYS A 49 -43.07 1.27 -42.71
CA LYS A 49 -42.02 1.57 -43.70
C LYS A 49 -41.27 2.84 -43.23
N SER A 50 -40.17 3.35 -43.79
CA SER A 50 -39.10 2.85 -44.68
C SER A 50 -37.98 3.92 -44.71
N SER A 51 -36.90 3.71 -45.47
CA SER A 51 -35.78 4.66 -45.60
C SER A 51 -36.00 5.81 -46.60
N SER A 52 -35.57 7.02 -46.21
CA SER A 52 -34.96 8.12 -47.01
C SER A 52 -35.58 8.61 -48.35
N SER A 53 -35.73 9.94 -48.52
CA SER A 53 -34.72 10.80 -49.21
C SER A 53 -35.21 12.21 -49.63
N ARG A 54 -34.28 13.21 -49.63
CA ARG A 54 -34.33 14.56 -50.27
C ARG A 54 -35.42 15.55 -49.80
N GLN A 55 -35.33 16.89 -49.89
CA GLN A 55 -34.30 17.97 -49.92
C GLN A 55 -34.92 19.18 -50.68
N ALA A 56 -35.14 20.36 -50.04
CA ALA A 56 -35.08 21.70 -50.68
C ALA A 56 -35.41 22.90 -49.73
N VAL A 57 -34.35 23.66 -49.43
CA VAL A 57 -34.14 25.05 -48.94
C VAL A 57 -35.04 26.14 -49.63
N PRO A 58 -35.16 27.42 -49.15
CA PRO A 58 -35.63 27.95 -47.85
C PRO A 58 -36.59 29.19 -47.95
N GLN A 59 -37.08 29.72 -46.80
CA GLN A 59 -37.27 31.18 -46.60
C GLN A 59 -37.33 31.58 -45.10
N GLN A 60 -37.01 32.84 -44.80
CA GLN A 60 -37.00 33.51 -43.48
C GLN A 60 -38.09 34.63 -43.45
N PRO A 61 -38.36 35.28 -42.31
CA PRO A 61 -38.28 34.84 -40.90
C PRO A 61 -39.60 35.13 -40.14
N ASP A 62 -39.70 34.75 -38.86
CA ASP A 62 -40.32 35.64 -37.84
C ASP A 62 -39.91 35.26 -36.41
N ASP A 63 -40.15 36.16 -35.45
CA ASP A 63 -39.72 36.05 -34.06
C ASP A 63 -40.92 35.78 -33.10
N GLY A 64 -40.65 35.12 -31.96
CA GLY A 64 -41.61 34.93 -30.87
C GLY A 64 -42.56 33.73 -30.97
N GLY A 65 -42.31 32.71 -30.13
CA GLY A 65 -43.19 31.55 -29.98
C GLY A 65 -42.49 30.33 -29.37
N ASP A 66 -42.11 30.38 -28.09
CA ASP A 66 -41.92 29.13 -27.34
C ASP A 66 -43.30 28.41 -27.30
N PRO A 67 -43.38 27.12 -27.66
CA PRO A 67 -44.65 26.40 -27.70
C PRO A 67 -45.28 26.32 -26.31
N SER A 68 -46.62 26.38 -26.26
CA SER A 68 -47.37 26.10 -25.02
C SER A 68 -46.97 24.72 -24.51
N GLY A 69 -46.78 24.58 -23.19
CA GLY A 69 -46.18 23.38 -22.58
C GLY A 69 -46.86 22.07 -22.99
N ASP A 70 -48.16 22.12 -23.23
CA ASP A 70 -49.03 21.02 -23.68
C ASP A 70 -48.60 20.39 -25.04
N GLU A 71 -47.75 21.03 -25.84
CA GLU A 71 -47.17 20.46 -27.07
C GLU A 71 -45.85 19.70 -26.84
N LEU A 72 -45.31 19.70 -25.61
CA LEU A 72 -44.04 19.03 -25.27
C LEU A 72 -44.20 17.68 -24.56
N ASP A 73 -45.41 17.32 -24.09
CA ASP A 73 -45.66 16.12 -23.29
C ASP A 73 -45.36 14.79 -24.03
N ASP A 74 -45.42 14.78 -25.37
CA ASP A 74 -45.08 13.62 -26.22
C ASP A 74 -43.59 13.57 -26.63
N ILE A 75 -42.77 14.56 -26.27
CA ILE A 75 -41.34 14.63 -26.64
C ILE A 75 -40.47 14.32 -25.42
N SER A 76 -39.63 13.27 -25.52
CA SER A 76 -38.83 12.86 -24.36
C SER A 76 -37.81 13.94 -23.96
N ALA A 77 -37.56 14.08 -22.66
CA ALA A 77 -36.56 15.02 -22.13
C ALA A 77 -35.15 14.79 -22.71
N ARG A 78 -34.85 13.57 -23.19
CA ARG A 78 -33.61 13.26 -23.91
C ARG A 78 -33.56 13.91 -25.29
N ASP A 79 -34.68 13.88 -26.02
CA ASP A 79 -34.76 14.45 -27.37
C ASP A 79 -34.77 15.99 -27.30
N ILE A 80 -35.45 16.57 -26.29
CA ILE A 80 -35.36 18.00 -25.97
C ILE A 80 -33.92 18.38 -25.60
N ALA A 81 -33.22 17.58 -24.78
CA ALA A 81 -31.83 17.82 -24.42
C ALA A 81 -30.87 17.70 -25.62
N MET A 82 -31.06 16.70 -26.50
CA MET A 82 -30.26 16.54 -27.72
C MET A 82 -30.54 17.66 -28.73
N ALA A 83 -31.80 18.09 -28.90
CA ALA A 83 -32.15 19.23 -29.74
C ALA A 83 -31.53 20.53 -29.23
N ARG A 84 -31.55 20.78 -27.90
CA ARG A 84 -30.88 21.93 -27.27
C ARG A 84 -29.35 21.84 -27.40
N TYR A 85 -28.76 20.68 -27.15
CA TYR A 85 -27.31 20.47 -27.29
C TYR A 85 -26.83 20.69 -28.73
N LYS A 86 -27.54 20.12 -29.72
CA LYS A 86 -27.23 20.31 -31.14
C LYS A 86 -27.45 21.76 -31.55
N ARG A 87 -28.61 22.36 -31.27
CA ARG A 87 -28.88 23.77 -31.59
C ARG A 87 -27.82 24.70 -31.01
N ASN A 88 -27.34 24.45 -29.79
CA ASN A 88 -26.26 25.23 -29.19
C ASN A 88 -24.92 25.01 -29.90
N HIS A 89 -24.55 23.77 -30.26
CA HIS A 89 -23.32 23.51 -31.02
C HIS A 89 -23.37 24.07 -32.46
N ASP A 90 -24.52 23.98 -33.13
CA ASP A 90 -24.77 24.62 -34.42
C ASP A 90 -24.58 26.15 -34.28
N TYR A 91 -25.13 26.78 -33.24
CA TYR A 91 -24.93 28.21 -32.92
C TYR A 91 -23.45 28.56 -32.63
N PHE A 92 -22.73 27.73 -31.89
CA PHE A 92 -21.29 27.91 -31.66
C PHE A 92 -20.49 27.79 -32.96
N SER A 93 -20.85 26.86 -33.86
CA SER A 93 -20.23 26.76 -35.18
C SER A 93 -20.49 28.02 -36.03
N GLU A 94 -21.71 28.55 -35.99
CA GLU A 94 -22.10 29.74 -36.75
C GLU A 94 -21.41 31.03 -36.24
N ILE A 95 -21.09 31.10 -34.94
CA ILE A 95 -20.34 32.23 -34.34
C ILE A 95 -18.83 32.11 -34.55
N PHE A 96 -18.25 30.90 -34.46
CA PHE A 96 -16.79 30.73 -34.31
C PHE A 96 -16.07 30.12 -35.55
N THR A 97 -16.78 29.63 -36.57
CA THR A 97 -16.15 29.05 -37.77
C THR A 97 -16.76 29.57 -39.09
N PRO A 98 -15.97 30.21 -39.98
CA PRO A 98 -16.49 30.73 -41.27
C PRO A 98 -16.65 29.66 -42.37
N TYR A 99 -16.53 28.36 -42.04
CA TYR A 99 -16.63 27.24 -42.99
C TYR A 99 -17.48 26.12 -42.40
N ASN A 100 -18.43 25.59 -43.18
CA ASN A 100 -19.25 24.45 -42.80
C ASN A 100 -18.41 23.15 -42.82
N ALA A 101 -18.52 22.33 -41.76
CA ALA A 101 -17.83 21.05 -41.62
C ALA A 101 -18.01 20.08 -42.82
N ASP A 102 -19.16 20.13 -43.51
CA ASP A 102 -19.44 19.33 -44.71
C ASP A 102 -18.46 19.60 -45.89
N SER A 103 -17.66 20.67 -45.82
CA SER A 103 -16.69 21.06 -46.86
C SER A 103 -15.27 20.52 -46.65
N ILE A 104 -14.98 19.84 -45.54
CA ILE A 104 -13.63 19.38 -45.18
C ILE A 104 -13.35 18.01 -45.80
N VAL A 105 -12.61 17.99 -46.92
CA VAL A 105 -12.12 16.75 -47.54
C VAL A 105 -10.79 16.32 -46.89
N PRO A 106 -10.69 15.12 -46.28
CA PRO A 106 -9.43 14.65 -45.69
C PRO A 106 -8.40 14.25 -46.76
N PRO A 107 -7.09 14.37 -46.48
CA PRO A 107 -6.04 13.91 -47.38
C PRO A 107 -6.02 12.38 -47.50
N PRO A 108 -5.53 11.81 -48.63
CA PRO A 108 -5.46 10.37 -48.81
C PRO A 108 -4.42 9.74 -47.88
N LEU A 109 -4.75 8.56 -47.32
CA LEU A 109 -3.77 7.74 -46.59
C LEU A 109 -2.95 6.92 -47.59
N ASP A 110 -1.63 7.05 -47.51
CA ASP A 110 -0.69 6.28 -48.33
C ASP A 110 -0.38 4.95 -47.62
N ILE A 111 -1.14 3.90 -47.96
CA ILE A 111 -1.02 2.56 -47.38
C ILE A 111 -0.45 1.61 -48.43
N SER A 112 0.67 0.95 -48.12
CA SER A 112 1.43 0.09 -49.04
C SER A 112 0.79 -1.28 -49.33
N GLN A 113 -0.42 -1.52 -48.83
CA GLN A 113 -1.23 -2.73 -49.06
C GLN A 113 -2.53 -2.29 -49.70
N SER A 114 -2.98 -2.98 -50.76
CA SER A 114 -4.22 -2.59 -51.42
C SER A 114 -5.42 -2.85 -50.51
N LYS A 115 -6.54 -2.17 -50.80
CA LYS A 115 -7.81 -2.41 -50.12
C LYS A 115 -8.26 -3.85 -50.31
N GLU A 116 -7.98 -4.41 -51.48
CA GLU A 116 -8.22 -5.80 -51.86
C GLU A 116 -7.40 -6.77 -51.00
N ASP A 117 -6.09 -6.53 -50.80
CA ASP A 117 -5.24 -7.36 -49.92
C ASP A 117 -5.75 -7.38 -48.47
N LEU A 118 -6.09 -6.20 -47.95
CA LEU A 118 -6.60 -6.05 -46.58
C LEU A 118 -7.98 -6.71 -46.41
N LEU A 119 -8.87 -6.60 -47.40
CA LEU A 119 -10.15 -7.32 -47.40
C LEU A 119 -9.95 -8.84 -47.48
N GLN A 120 -8.98 -9.31 -48.27
CA GLN A 120 -8.68 -10.74 -48.40
C GLN A 120 -8.10 -11.32 -47.10
N LEU A 121 -7.23 -10.59 -46.41
CA LEU A 121 -6.74 -10.95 -45.07
C LEU A 121 -7.86 -10.95 -44.02
N ILE A 122 -8.77 -9.99 -44.07
CA ILE A 122 -9.93 -9.93 -43.16
C ILE A 122 -10.86 -11.13 -43.39
N ASP A 123 -11.17 -11.47 -44.64
CA ASP A 123 -12.05 -12.59 -44.97
C ASP A 123 -11.42 -13.94 -44.59
N GLU A 124 -10.10 -14.12 -44.82
CA GLU A 124 -9.38 -15.33 -44.41
C GLU A 124 -9.39 -15.52 -42.88
N GLN A 125 -9.18 -14.45 -42.10
CA GLN A 125 -9.26 -14.52 -40.64
C GLN A 125 -10.69 -14.73 -40.13
N GLN A 126 -11.70 -14.14 -40.78
CA GLN A 126 -13.11 -14.42 -40.47
C GLN A 126 -13.51 -15.87 -40.79
N GLN A 127 -12.96 -16.46 -41.84
CA GLN A 127 -13.21 -17.86 -42.18
C GLN A 127 -12.52 -18.80 -41.18
N ARG A 128 -11.25 -18.55 -40.82
CA ARG A 128 -10.56 -19.30 -39.75
C ARG A 128 -11.29 -19.20 -38.41
N ALA A 129 -11.84 -18.04 -38.06
CA ALA A 129 -12.65 -17.87 -36.85
C ALA A 129 -13.95 -18.69 -36.87
N LYS A 130 -14.66 -18.73 -38.00
CA LYS A 130 -15.84 -19.59 -38.19
C LYS A 130 -15.49 -21.08 -38.07
N GLU A 131 -14.41 -21.52 -38.70
CA GLU A 131 -13.96 -22.92 -38.62
C GLU A 131 -13.59 -23.33 -37.19
N GLN A 132 -12.91 -22.46 -36.44
CA GLN A 132 -12.61 -22.70 -35.01
C GLN A 132 -13.88 -22.74 -34.16
N GLN A 133 -14.86 -21.86 -34.41
CA GLN A 133 -16.11 -21.84 -33.68
C GLN A 133 -16.98 -23.07 -34.00
N GLU A 134 -17.04 -23.52 -35.25
CA GLU A 134 -17.76 -24.75 -35.61
C GLU A 134 -17.09 -26.01 -35.02
N GLN A 135 -15.75 -26.06 -34.99
CA GLN A 135 -15.02 -27.11 -34.26
C GLN A 135 -15.30 -27.08 -32.74
N HIS A 136 -15.42 -25.90 -32.14
CA HIS A 136 -15.77 -25.74 -30.73
C HIS A 136 -17.21 -26.20 -30.44
N ASP A 137 -18.18 -25.75 -31.23
CA ASP A 137 -19.58 -26.13 -31.10
C ASP A 137 -19.80 -27.62 -31.32
N ASN A 138 -19.08 -28.24 -32.26
CA ASN A 138 -19.16 -29.68 -32.49
C ASN A 138 -18.50 -30.48 -31.35
N LYS A 139 -17.40 -30.02 -30.77
CA LYS A 139 -16.84 -30.59 -29.52
C LYS A 139 -17.81 -30.46 -28.34
N ILE A 140 -18.50 -29.32 -28.18
CA ILE A 140 -19.52 -29.14 -27.13
C ILE A 140 -20.75 -30.03 -27.37
N LYS A 141 -21.19 -30.24 -28.62
CA LYS A 141 -22.26 -31.21 -28.95
C LYS A 141 -21.85 -32.63 -28.57
N GLN A 142 -20.64 -33.05 -28.93
CA GLN A 142 -20.11 -34.37 -28.58
C GLN A 142 -20.02 -34.55 -27.06
N PHE A 143 -19.39 -33.60 -26.35
CA PHE A 143 -19.26 -33.65 -24.89
C PHE A 143 -20.63 -33.71 -24.19
N LYS A 144 -21.64 -32.99 -24.68
CA LYS A 144 -23.01 -33.08 -24.16
C LYS A 144 -23.65 -34.45 -24.42
N GLN A 145 -23.42 -35.06 -25.58
CA GLN A 145 -23.90 -36.41 -25.88
C GLN A 145 -23.24 -37.47 -24.99
N GLU A 146 -21.92 -37.38 -24.78
CA GLU A 146 -21.16 -38.27 -23.88
C GLU A 146 -21.61 -38.10 -22.42
N HIS A 147 -21.80 -36.86 -21.97
CA HIS A 147 -22.35 -36.53 -20.64
C HIS A 147 -23.78 -37.08 -20.44
N ASP A 148 -24.66 -36.90 -21.41
CA ASP A 148 -26.05 -37.38 -21.32
C ASP A 148 -26.15 -38.91 -21.44
N GLN A 149 -25.19 -39.57 -22.10
CA GLN A 149 -25.04 -41.02 -22.08
C GLN A 149 -24.54 -41.51 -20.71
N PHE A 150 -23.50 -40.88 -20.16
CA PHE A 150 -22.98 -41.18 -18.82
C PHE A 150 -24.06 -41.10 -17.75
N TRP A 151 -24.84 -40.01 -17.71
CA TRP A 151 -25.91 -39.87 -16.72
C TRP A 151 -27.08 -40.85 -16.91
N LYS A 152 -27.35 -41.31 -18.15
CA LYS A 152 -28.31 -42.41 -18.38
C LYS A 152 -27.78 -43.75 -17.86
N SER A 153 -26.50 -44.06 -18.06
CA SER A 153 -25.87 -45.24 -17.46
C SER A 153 -25.90 -45.19 -15.93
N ILE A 154 -25.65 -44.00 -15.34
CA ILE A 154 -25.75 -43.78 -13.88
C ILE A 154 -27.20 -43.94 -13.39
N ALA A 155 -28.20 -43.46 -14.14
CA ALA A 155 -29.61 -43.66 -13.80
C ALA A 155 -29.99 -45.15 -13.78
N ILE A 156 -29.61 -45.91 -14.81
CA ILE A 156 -29.85 -47.37 -14.88
C ILE A 156 -29.17 -48.09 -13.71
N LEU A 157 -27.95 -47.68 -13.32
CA LEU A 157 -27.25 -48.22 -12.16
C LEU A 157 -27.95 -47.89 -10.83
N ASN A 158 -28.56 -46.71 -10.70
CA ASN A 158 -29.33 -46.30 -9.52
C ASN A 158 -30.71 -46.97 -9.44
N GLU A 159 -31.28 -47.41 -10.57
CA GLU A 159 -32.54 -48.15 -10.66
C GLU A 159 -32.35 -49.68 -10.48
N ALA A 160 -31.11 -50.17 -10.48
CA ALA A 160 -30.80 -51.59 -10.32
C ALA A 160 -31.03 -52.08 -8.88
N THR A 161 -32.00 -53.00 -8.70
CA THR A 161 -32.44 -53.51 -7.39
C THR A 161 -31.85 -54.87 -6.99
N SER A 162 -31.00 -55.48 -7.82
CA SER A 162 -30.29 -56.74 -7.53
C SER A 162 -28.80 -56.63 -7.83
N LEU A 163 -27.97 -57.46 -7.19
CA LEU A 163 -26.52 -57.51 -7.43
C LEU A 163 -26.16 -57.87 -8.88
N GLU A 164 -26.95 -58.73 -9.52
CA GLU A 164 -26.77 -59.12 -10.93
C GLU A 164 -27.11 -57.95 -11.87
N ALA A 165 -28.20 -57.21 -11.60
CA ALA A 165 -28.55 -56.01 -12.37
C ALA A 165 -27.53 -54.88 -12.18
N ILE A 166 -26.93 -54.76 -10.99
CA ILE A 166 -25.83 -53.82 -10.73
C ILE A 166 -24.58 -54.19 -11.54
N ASP A 167 -24.20 -55.47 -11.60
CA ASP A 167 -23.04 -55.92 -12.39
C ASP A 167 -23.28 -55.73 -13.90
N GLU A 168 -24.45 -56.12 -14.44
CA GLU A 168 -24.81 -55.85 -15.85
C GLU A 168 -24.81 -54.35 -16.17
N ALA A 169 -25.43 -53.51 -15.34
CA ALA A 169 -25.45 -52.05 -15.53
C ALA A 169 -24.04 -51.45 -15.47
N THR A 170 -23.18 -51.93 -14.56
CA THR A 170 -21.82 -51.43 -14.43
C THR A 170 -20.91 -51.91 -15.57
N GLN A 171 -21.10 -53.13 -16.09
CA GLN A 171 -20.38 -53.62 -17.26
C GLN A 171 -20.82 -52.90 -18.55
N ALA A 172 -22.12 -52.61 -18.72
CA ALA A 172 -22.62 -51.79 -19.82
C ALA A 172 -22.09 -50.35 -19.77
N MET A 173 -22.04 -49.75 -18.57
CA MET A 173 -21.40 -48.46 -18.32
C MET A 173 -19.91 -48.49 -18.66
N ALA A 174 -19.18 -49.51 -18.20
CA ALA A 174 -17.75 -49.70 -18.45
C ALA A 174 -17.45 -49.78 -19.96
N ALA A 175 -18.23 -50.57 -20.72
CA ALA A 175 -18.13 -50.66 -22.16
C ALA A 175 -18.42 -49.33 -22.88
N THR A 176 -19.39 -48.56 -22.38
CA THR A 176 -19.77 -47.24 -22.94
C THR A 176 -18.68 -46.18 -22.73
N ILE A 177 -17.98 -46.22 -21.59
CA ILE A 177 -16.93 -45.24 -21.21
C ILE A 177 -15.52 -45.77 -21.57
N GLY A 178 -15.41 -46.87 -22.33
CA GLY A 178 -14.13 -47.47 -22.73
C GLY A 178 -13.22 -47.84 -21.55
N SER A 179 -13.81 -48.12 -20.39
CA SER A 179 -13.15 -48.30 -19.10
C SER A 179 -13.33 -49.73 -18.59
N LYS A 180 -12.51 -50.16 -17.61
CA LYS A 180 -12.63 -51.48 -17.00
C LYS A 180 -12.91 -51.33 -15.50
N VAL A 181 -14.00 -51.94 -15.03
CA VAL A 181 -14.40 -51.92 -13.62
C VAL A 181 -14.00 -53.23 -12.96
N GLU A 182 -13.53 -53.15 -11.71
CA GLU A 182 -13.24 -54.31 -10.86
C GLU A 182 -14.12 -54.25 -9.61
N HIS A 183 -14.96 -55.27 -9.41
CA HIS A 183 -15.81 -55.41 -8.23
C HIS A 183 -15.15 -56.35 -7.22
N ASN A 184 -15.11 -55.94 -5.94
CA ASN A 184 -14.73 -56.80 -4.83
C ASN A 184 -16.00 -57.24 -4.08
N THR A 185 -16.33 -58.53 -4.17
CA THR A 185 -17.59 -59.11 -3.67
C THR A 185 -17.51 -59.64 -2.23
N ASP A 186 -16.35 -59.59 -1.56
CA ASP A 186 -16.11 -60.30 -0.29
C ASP A 186 -16.89 -59.77 0.93
N ASN A 187 -17.58 -58.61 0.86
CA ASN A 187 -18.24 -57.99 2.01
C ASN A 187 -19.60 -57.35 1.69
N VAL A 188 -20.61 -58.16 1.37
CA VAL A 188 -22.03 -57.73 1.34
C VAL A 188 -22.80 -58.40 2.47
N TYR A 189 -23.33 -57.61 3.40
CA TYR A 189 -24.21 -58.07 4.48
C TYR A 189 -25.64 -57.57 4.27
N ALA A 190 -26.58 -58.47 4.00
CA ALA A 190 -27.99 -58.13 3.97
C ALA A 190 -28.52 -57.89 5.39
N ILE A 191 -29.09 -56.71 5.65
CA ILE A 191 -29.73 -56.35 6.92
C ILE A 191 -31.24 -56.37 6.72
N GLN A 192 -31.93 -57.33 7.34
CA GLN A 192 -33.38 -57.47 7.21
C GLN A 192 -34.09 -56.46 8.13
N ILE A 193 -34.92 -55.58 7.54
CA ILE A 193 -35.59 -54.48 8.25
C ILE A 193 -36.87 -55.01 8.93
N PRO A 194 -37.01 -54.96 10.27
CA PRO A 194 -38.22 -55.45 10.93
C PRO A 194 -39.40 -54.48 10.70
N GLY A 195 -40.37 -54.88 9.88
CA GLY A 195 -41.61 -54.13 9.69
C GLY A 195 -42.34 -54.38 8.38
N LEU A 196 -41.61 -54.65 7.29
CA LEU A 196 -42.21 -55.14 6.05
C LEU A 196 -42.37 -56.67 6.13
N LYS A 197 -43.46 -57.16 5.54
CA LYS A 197 -43.60 -58.58 5.20
C LYS A 197 -43.15 -58.76 3.76
N ASP A 198 -42.37 -59.80 3.50
CA ASP A 198 -42.04 -60.20 2.14
C ASP A 198 -43.32 -60.61 1.39
N GLU A 199 -43.56 -60.05 0.20
CA GLU A 199 -44.44 -60.70 -0.77
C GLU A 199 -43.69 -61.90 -1.37
N PRO A 200 -44.26 -63.11 -1.35
CA PRO A 200 -43.53 -64.31 -1.76
C PRO A 200 -43.29 -64.34 -3.28
N VAL A 201 -42.04 -64.62 -3.65
CA VAL A 201 -41.55 -64.66 -5.04
C VAL A 201 -42.39 -65.59 -5.92
N VAL A 202 -42.92 -65.06 -7.01
CA VAL A 202 -43.41 -65.86 -8.15
C VAL A 202 -42.26 -66.02 -9.14
N MET A 203 -41.60 -67.18 -9.14
CA MET A 203 -40.59 -67.49 -10.16
C MET A 203 -41.25 -67.82 -11.52
N PRO A 204 -40.63 -67.43 -12.65
CA PRO A 204 -41.17 -67.71 -13.99
C PRO A 204 -41.12 -69.21 -14.33
N THR A 205 -42.13 -69.67 -15.06
CA THR A 205 -42.28 -71.07 -15.50
C THR A 205 -41.29 -71.45 -16.61
N PRO A 206 -40.67 -72.65 -16.55
CA PRO A 206 -40.07 -73.28 -17.73
C PRO A 206 -41.13 -73.60 -18.81
N PRO A 207 -40.72 -73.82 -20.08
CA PRO A 207 -41.66 -73.96 -21.19
C PRO A 207 -42.52 -75.24 -21.17
N THR A 208 -43.70 -75.08 -21.75
CA THR A 208 -44.85 -75.98 -21.88
C THR A 208 -44.58 -77.47 -22.06
N ASN A 209 -45.27 -78.29 -21.25
CA ASN A 209 -45.95 -79.51 -21.73
C ASN A 209 -47.22 -79.80 -20.89
N GLN A 210 -48.23 -80.42 -21.52
CA GLN A 210 -49.58 -80.68 -21.00
C GLN A 210 -49.75 -82.16 -20.56
N PRO A 211 -50.89 -82.62 -19.96
CA PRO A 211 -51.98 -81.92 -19.23
C PRO A 211 -52.42 -82.64 -17.90
N GLN A 212 -53.50 -82.12 -17.27
CA GLN A 212 -54.58 -82.81 -16.48
C GLN A 212 -54.82 -82.42 -14.99
N GLN A 213 -56.06 -82.69 -14.56
CA GLN A 213 -56.90 -82.19 -13.44
C GLN A 213 -56.91 -83.13 -12.19
N PRO A 214 -57.74 -82.94 -11.11
CA PRO A 214 -58.17 -81.76 -10.31
C PRO A 214 -58.18 -82.03 -8.75
N SER A 215 -58.82 -81.13 -7.95
CA SER A 215 -59.34 -81.31 -6.55
C SER A 215 -58.32 -81.52 -5.40
N SER A 216 -58.59 -81.33 -4.08
CA SER A 216 -59.46 -80.43 -3.24
C SER A 216 -59.04 -80.66 -1.74
N GLU A 217 -59.53 -80.07 -0.61
CA GLU A 217 -60.56 -79.06 -0.24
C GLU A 217 -60.42 -78.63 1.27
N GLN A 218 -61.21 -77.62 1.73
CA GLN A 218 -61.63 -77.36 3.16
C GLN A 218 -60.54 -76.96 4.21
N GLN A 219 -60.78 -76.28 5.35
CA GLN A 219 -61.98 -75.65 5.97
C GLN A 219 -61.60 -74.50 6.97
N GLN A 220 -62.59 -73.69 7.41
CA GLN A 220 -62.55 -72.68 8.51
C GLN A 220 -63.43 -73.20 9.71
N PRO A 221 -64.00 -72.45 10.72
CA PRO A 221 -64.03 -70.99 11.00
C PRO A 221 -64.16 -70.45 12.49
N LEU A 222 -64.09 -69.10 12.65
CA LEU A 222 -64.89 -68.19 13.55
C LEU A 222 -64.90 -68.39 15.12
N SER A 223 -65.23 -67.45 16.03
CA SER A 223 -65.51 -65.97 15.99
C SER A 223 -65.69 -65.31 17.40
N ALA A 224 -65.29 -64.03 17.56
CA ALA A 224 -65.94 -62.91 18.33
C ALA A 224 -66.25 -63.07 19.87
N THR A 225 -66.64 -62.07 20.71
CA THR A 225 -66.89 -60.60 20.59
C THR A 225 -66.78 -59.83 21.95
N SER A 226 -66.33 -58.56 21.93
CA SER A 226 -66.73 -57.35 22.74
C SER A 226 -66.93 -57.27 24.29
N SER A 227 -66.47 -56.11 24.83
CA SER A 227 -67.10 -55.17 25.82
C SER A 227 -67.14 -55.41 27.37
N SER A 228 -66.18 -54.77 28.07
CA SER A 228 -66.30 -53.84 29.23
C SER A 228 -67.33 -54.01 30.39
N SER A 229 -66.86 -54.07 31.66
CA SER A 229 -66.93 -52.94 32.65
C SER A 229 -66.60 -53.30 34.14
N SER A 230 -65.78 -52.46 34.82
CA SER A 230 -65.80 -52.06 36.26
C SER A 230 -65.75 -53.11 37.43
N PRO A 231 -65.54 -52.70 38.72
CA PRO A 231 -64.41 -51.93 39.27
C PRO A 231 -63.85 -52.41 40.66
N SER A 232 -62.72 -51.82 41.12
CA SER A 232 -62.21 -51.78 42.53
C SER A 232 -61.59 -53.07 43.14
N SER A 233 -60.74 -53.08 44.19
CA SER A 233 -60.21 -52.02 45.10
C SER A 233 -58.81 -52.39 45.71
N GLY A 234 -58.13 -51.43 46.37
CA GLY A 234 -56.84 -51.59 47.12
C GLY A 234 -55.60 -51.15 46.31
N GLN A 235 -54.92 -50.01 46.53
CA GLN A 235 -54.17 -49.49 47.71
C GLN A 235 -52.96 -50.37 48.11
N GLN A 236 -51.74 -49.86 48.34
CA GLN A 236 -51.21 -48.49 48.60
C GLN A 236 -50.08 -48.16 47.56
N GLN A 237 -49.95 -46.95 46.97
CA GLN A 237 -49.49 -45.64 47.50
C GLN A 237 -48.04 -45.64 48.04
N GLN A 238 -47.11 -44.72 47.71
CA GLN A 238 -47.03 -43.51 46.84
C GLN A 238 -45.58 -43.39 46.28
N GLN A 239 -45.21 -42.83 45.11
CA GLN A 239 -45.42 -41.48 44.53
C GLN A 239 -44.69 -40.34 45.29
N SER A 240 -44.10 -39.29 44.67
CA SER A 240 -44.04 -38.88 43.24
C SER A 240 -43.04 -37.74 42.96
N THR A 241 -42.44 -37.71 41.75
CA THR A 241 -42.05 -36.49 40.98
C THR A 241 -43.31 -35.86 40.31
N PRO A 242 -43.41 -34.56 39.89
CA PRO A 242 -42.42 -33.83 39.04
C PRO A 242 -42.46 -32.26 39.05
N THR A 243 -41.89 -31.64 37.98
CA THR A 243 -42.22 -30.34 37.30
C THR A 243 -41.90 -28.94 37.91
N GLN A 244 -41.09 -28.15 37.14
CA GLN A 244 -41.27 -26.76 36.56
C GLN A 244 -42.16 -25.66 37.25
N PRO A 245 -42.04 -24.32 36.94
CA PRO A 245 -41.21 -23.59 35.93
C PRO A 245 -40.54 -22.23 36.37
N SER A 246 -39.87 -21.55 35.39
CA SER A 246 -39.80 -20.08 35.11
C SER A 246 -39.17 -19.00 36.05
N HIS A 247 -38.25 -18.20 35.45
CA HIS A 247 -37.94 -16.75 35.60
C HIS A 247 -37.81 -16.04 36.98
N LEU A 248 -36.62 -15.47 37.27
CA LEU A 248 -36.35 -14.00 37.34
C LEU A 248 -34.90 -13.64 37.78
N GLN A 249 -34.50 -12.39 37.53
CA GLN A 249 -33.24 -11.68 37.89
C GLN A 249 -33.55 -10.63 39.01
N PRO A 250 -32.60 -9.82 39.57
CA PRO A 250 -31.12 -9.79 39.53
C PRO A 250 -30.45 -9.55 40.93
N SER A 251 -29.15 -9.16 40.92
CA SER A 251 -28.48 -8.18 41.83
C SER A 251 -27.77 -8.62 43.14
N LEU A 252 -26.79 -7.78 43.50
CA LEU A 252 -25.85 -7.71 44.64
C LEU A 252 -25.97 -6.28 45.25
N PRO A 253 -25.33 -5.88 46.37
CA PRO A 253 -24.69 -6.58 47.52
C PRO A 253 -25.36 -6.06 48.84
N PRO A 254 -24.71 -5.62 49.97
CA PRO A 254 -23.42 -5.94 50.63
C PRO A 254 -23.47 -6.20 52.18
N SER A 255 -22.28 -6.47 52.75
CA SER A 255 -21.76 -6.00 54.08
C SER A 255 -22.13 -6.67 55.44
N GLN A 256 -21.10 -6.71 56.32
CA GLN A 256 -21.07 -6.90 57.79
C GLN A 256 -21.37 -8.33 58.34
N GLN A 257 -20.81 -8.79 59.50
CA GLN A 257 -19.99 -8.13 60.53
C GLN A 257 -19.12 -9.11 61.38
N HIS A 258 -18.13 -8.58 62.12
CA HIS A 258 -17.35 -9.17 63.25
C HIS A 258 -16.43 -10.39 62.96
N GLN A 259 -15.19 -10.54 63.49
CA GLN A 259 -14.58 -10.34 64.83
C GLN A 259 -14.84 -11.51 65.82
N ASP A 260 -13.89 -11.94 66.67
CA ASP A 260 -12.63 -11.30 67.11
C ASP A 260 -11.44 -12.25 67.41
N GLN A 261 -10.24 -11.65 67.34
CA GLN A 261 -8.97 -11.83 68.09
C GLN A 261 -8.67 -13.05 69.00
N GLN A 262 -7.43 -13.55 68.92
CA GLN A 262 -6.32 -13.36 69.91
C GLN A 262 -5.07 -14.14 69.43
N GLN A 263 -3.97 -13.50 69.00
CA GLN A 263 -2.86 -12.92 69.80
C GLN A 263 -2.18 -13.88 70.81
N HIS A 264 -0.92 -14.27 70.54
CA HIS A 264 0.25 -13.69 71.24
C HIS A 264 1.64 -14.08 70.68
N MET A 265 2.59 -13.13 70.83
CA MET A 265 4.06 -13.27 70.94
C MET A 265 4.90 -13.92 69.81
N GLN A 266 5.65 -13.05 69.10
CA GLN A 266 7.09 -13.26 68.81
C GLN A 266 7.92 -12.99 70.09
N PRO A 267 9.16 -13.51 70.20
CA PRO A 267 10.39 -12.77 69.79
C PRO A 267 11.44 -13.69 69.08
N SER A 268 12.61 -13.27 68.55
CA SER A 268 13.20 -12.01 68.06
C SER A 268 14.54 -12.32 67.35
N SER A 269 15.22 -11.32 66.74
CA SER A 269 16.54 -11.35 66.04
C SER A 269 16.61 -12.27 64.79
N MET A 270 16.94 -11.80 63.57
CA MET A 270 18.07 -10.98 63.05
C MET A 270 19.42 -11.70 63.01
N ILE A 271 19.90 -12.04 61.79
CA ILE A 271 21.11 -11.47 61.14
C ILE A 271 21.38 -12.14 59.77
N ASN A 272 21.47 -11.30 58.73
CA ASN A 272 22.29 -11.30 57.49
C ASN A 272 22.43 -12.49 56.50
N ASP A 273 22.28 -12.09 55.23
CA ASP A 273 23.15 -12.23 54.04
C ASP A 273 23.36 -13.56 53.26
N ASP A 274 22.96 -13.47 51.98
CA ASP A 274 23.62 -13.93 50.73
C ASP A 274 23.66 -15.41 50.24
N ASP A 275 23.90 -15.48 48.93
CA ASP A 275 24.14 -16.63 48.02
C ASP A 275 23.08 -17.75 47.87
N VAL A 276 22.13 -17.49 46.97
CA VAL A 276 22.05 -18.15 45.64
C VAL A 276 22.70 -19.54 45.54
N ASP A 277 21.91 -20.63 45.32
CA ASP A 277 21.87 -21.27 43.98
C ASP A 277 20.80 -22.37 43.73
N ILE A 278 20.51 -22.56 42.43
CA ILE A 278 19.99 -23.75 41.69
C ILE A 278 19.08 -24.80 42.40
N VAL A 279 17.85 -24.93 41.87
CA VAL A 279 16.99 -26.12 42.02
C VAL A 279 17.31 -27.18 40.94
N ALA A 280 17.76 -28.37 41.34
CA ALA A 280 17.91 -29.54 40.45
C ALA A 280 17.96 -30.89 41.20
N PRO A 281 17.64 -32.04 40.57
CA PRO A 281 16.70 -32.27 39.47
C PRO A 281 15.71 -33.43 39.74
N LEU A 282 14.69 -33.57 38.87
CA LEU A 282 13.56 -34.52 38.98
C LEU A 282 13.90 -36.02 38.77
N PHE A 283 15.16 -36.44 38.84
CA PHE A 283 15.60 -37.83 38.64
C PHE A 283 16.19 -38.46 39.91
N GLY A 284 15.39 -39.30 40.58
CA GLY A 284 15.74 -39.91 41.85
C GLY A 284 16.99 -40.81 41.82
N LYS A 285 17.93 -40.57 42.74
CA LYS A 285 19.25 -41.23 42.88
C LYS A 285 19.25 -42.77 43.00
N LYS A 286 18.08 -43.44 43.08
CA LYS A 286 17.95 -44.90 43.34
C LYS A 286 18.11 -45.82 42.12
N ILE A 287 18.09 -45.32 40.88
CA ILE A 287 18.24 -46.20 39.69
C ILE A 287 19.73 -46.51 39.39
N LEU A 288 20.63 -45.57 39.66
CA LEU A 288 22.02 -45.62 39.20
C LEU A 288 22.93 -46.60 39.96
N SER A 289 22.60 -46.99 41.19
CA SER A 289 23.34 -48.03 41.93
C SER A 289 23.02 -49.46 41.48
N SER A 290 21.93 -49.68 40.73
CA SER A 290 21.31 -51.00 40.51
C SER A 290 21.98 -51.91 39.45
N LEU A 291 23.15 -51.52 38.91
CA LEU A 291 23.89 -52.29 37.89
C LEU A 291 25.24 -52.84 38.37
N ASN A 292 25.69 -52.46 39.58
CA ASN A 292 26.91 -52.94 40.25
C ASN A 292 28.20 -52.94 39.38
N VAL A 293 28.32 -51.95 38.48
CA VAL A 293 29.45 -51.80 37.55
C VAL A 293 30.62 -51.08 38.23
N PRO A 294 31.89 -51.51 38.06
CA PRO A 294 33.05 -50.78 38.54
C PRO A 294 33.07 -49.32 38.08
N ARG A 295 33.48 -48.38 38.96
CA ARG A 295 33.43 -46.91 38.72
C ARG A 295 34.03 -46.47 37.37
N ARG A 296 35.06 -47.16 36.86
CA ARG A 296 35.70 -46.87 35.56
C ARG A 296 34.83 -47.11 34.32
N TYR A 297 33.72 -47.85 34.45
CA TYR A 297 32.81 -48.19 33.33
C TYR A 297 31.38 -47.69 33.51
N SER A 298 31.03 -47.04 34.63
CA SER A 298 29.67 -46.54 34.87
C SER A 298 29.29 -45.47 33.85
N ILE A 299 30.17 -44.49 33.59
CA ILE A 299 29.93 -43.39 32.65
C ILE A 299 29.70 -43.90 31.21
N PRO A 300 30.58 -44.74 30.60
CA PRO A 300 30.31 -45.34 29.29
C PRO A 300 28.96 -46.07 29.18
N VAL A 301 28.58 -46.84 30.20
CA VAL A 301 27.30 -47.57 30.23
C VAL A 301 26.10 -46.63 30.34
N ILE A 302 26.22 -45.49 31.03
CA ILE A 302 25.18 -44.46 31.09
C ILE A 302 25.05 -43.77 29.72
N LEU A 303 26.16 -43.33 29.12
CA LEU A 303 26.18 -42.65 27.83
C LEU A 303 25.61 -43.52 26.70
N LEU A 304 26.04 -44.79 26.58
CA LEU A 304 25.53 -45.72 25.56
C LEU A 304 24.02 -46.03 25.70
N ARG A 305 23.46 -45.94 26.91
CA ARG A 305 22.02 -46.03 27.14
C ARG A 305 21.31 -44.73 26.75
N ALA A 306 21.87 -43.57 27.08
CA ALA A 306 21.31 -42.27 26.66
C ALA A 306 21.26 -42.14 25.13
N LEU A 307 22.32 -42.60 24.44
CA LEU A 307 22.38 -42.64 22.97
C LEU A 307 21.27 -43.48 22.33
N SER A 308 20.69 -44.47 23.00
CA SER A 308 19.55 -45.23 22.47
C SER A 308 18.24 -44.44 22.35
N LEU A 309 18.15 -43.29 23.01
CA LEU A 309 17.03 -42.35 22.90
C LEU A 309 17.17 -41.38 21.71
N LEU A 310 18.35 -41.26 21.10
CA LEU A 310 18.64 -40.24 20.09
C LEU A 310 17.63 -40.22 18.92
N PRO A 311 17.22 -41.34 18.30
CA PRO A 311 16.23 -41.31 17.22
C PRO A 311 14.87 -40.79 17.71
N CYS A 312 14.47 -41.15 18.93
CA CYS A 312 13.19 -40.76 19.52
C CYS A 312 13.20 -39.28 19.96
N LEU A 313 14.33 -38.76 20.41
CA LEU A 313 14.52 -37.34 20.71
C LEU A 313 14.49 -36.49 19.43
N LEU A 314 15.18 -36.92 18.37
CA LEU A 314 15.12 -36.27 17.06
C LEU A 314 13.71 -36.34 16.44
N GLY A 315 13.02 -37.48 16.58
CA GLY A 315 11.63 -37.63 16.16
C GLY A 315 10.65 -36.75 16.94
N PHE A 316 10.81 -36.67 18.27
CA PHE A 316 9.99 -35.83 19.13
C PHE A 316 10.19 -34.34 18.83
N THR A 317 11.43 -33.87 18.68
CA THR A 317 11.71 -32.47 18.35
C THR A 317 11.28 -32.12 16.92
N TYR A 318 11.49 -33.02 15.95
CA TYR A 318 10.99 -32.85 14.59
C TYR A 318 9.46 -32.77 14.55
N ASN A 319 8.74 -33.76 15.12
CA ASN A 319 7.28 -33.78 15.07
C ASN A 319 6.66 -32.64 15.89
N THR A 320 7.24 -32.26 17.04
CA THR A 320 6.77 -31.09 17.79
C THR A 320 6.97 -29.81 16.99
N LYS A 321 8.16 -29.60 16.40
CA LYS A 321 8.43 -28.42 15.56
C LYS A 321 7.53 -28.40 14.31
N ALA A 322 7.29 -29.56 13.70
CA ALA A 322 6.37 -29.69 12.58
C ALA A 322 4.92 -29.37 12.99
N ALA A 323 4.45 -29.82 14.15
CA ALA A 323 3.11 -29.52 14.67
C ALA A 323 2.87 -28.01 14.87
N TRP A 324 3.89 -27.26 15.30
CA TRP A 324 3.85 -25.79 15.39
C TRP A 324 4.00 -25.08 14.04
N ASN A 325 4.52 -25.77 13.02
CA ASN A 325 4.80 -25.25 11.69
C ASN A 325 3.89 -25.87 10.60
N VAL A 326 2.77 -26.50 10.97
CA VAL A 326 1.75 -26.88 9.99
C VAL A 326 1.02 -25.62 9.57
N ALA A 327 1.36 -25.16 8.38
CA ALA A 327 0.65 -24.14 7.61
C ALA A 327 -0.87 -24.29 7.68
N GLU A 328 -1.59 -23.18 7.71
CA GLU A 328 -3.06 -23.19 7.57
C GLU A 328 -3.43 -23.39 6.11
N ARG A 329 -3.48 -24.66 5.71
CA ARG A 329 -3.78 -25.07 4.35
C ARG A 329 -5.27 -25.34 4.19
N ASP A 330 -5.72 -25.02 2.98
CA ASP A 330 -7.11 -25.05 2.54
C ASP A 330 -7.87 -26.29 3.04
N ALA A 331 -9.13 -26.10 3.43
CA ALA A 331 -10.11 -27.18 3.49
C ALA A 331 -10.54 -27.64 2.08
N GLY A 332 -9.58 -27.73 1.15
CA GLY A 332 -9.72 -27.84 -0.29
C GLY A 332 -10.15 -29.21 -0.83
N GLY A 333 -11.19 -29.79 -0.23
CA GLY A 333 -11.84 -31.01 -0.70
C GLY A 333 -10.97 -32.27 -0.62
N ALA A 334 -11.45 -33.33 -1.29
CA ALA A 334 -10.92 -34.69 -1.14
C ALA A 334 -9.63 -34.99 -1.94
N ILE A 335 -9.06 -34.00 -2.66
CA ILE A 335 -8.08 -34.27 -3.73
C ILE A 335 -6.65 -34.48 -3.20
N TYR A 336 -6.27 -33.87 -2.07
CA TYR A 336 -4.93 -34.05 -1.46
C TYR A 336 -4.95 -34.21 0.07
N LEU A 337 -4.85 -35.45 0.53
CA LEU A 337 -4.73 -35.81 1.96
C LEU A 337 -3.33 -35.51 2.52
N TYR A 338 -3.06 -34.25 2.87
CA TYR A 338 -1.85 -33.83 3.59
C TYR A 338 -1.91 -34.13 5.09
N ASN A 339 -0.75 -34.25 5.75
CA ASN A 339 -0.66 -34.46 7.20
C ASN A 339 -1.11 -33.20 7.97
N THR A 340 -2.09 -33.34 8.86
CA THR A 340 -2.62 -32.26 9.70
C THR A 340 -1.75 -32.00 10.94
N GLN A 341 -1.95 -30.86 11.63
CA GLN A 341 -1.32 -30.60 12.93
C GLN A 341 -1.57 -31.72 13.96
N ALA A 342 -2.77 -32.30 13.96
CA ALA A 342 -3.13 -33.39 14.87
C ALA A 342 -2.29 -34.65 14.62
N ASP A 343 -1.92 -34.95 13.37
CA ASP A 343 -1.09 -36.11 13.03
C ASP A 343 0.34 -35.98 13.58
N TYR A 344 0.92 -34.78 13.57
CA TYR A 344 2.23 -34.55 14.18
C TYR A 344 2.19 -34.62 15.72
N TRP A 345 1.11 -34.16 16.37
CA TRP A 345 0.91 -34.35 17.81
C TRP A 345 0.74 -35.84 18.17
N VAL A 346 -0.06 -36.59 17.41
CA VAL A 346 -0.19 -38.04 17.58
C VAL A 346 1.16 -38.74 17.37
N ALA A 347 1.90 -38.41 16.31
CA ALA A 347 3.24 -38.94 16.07
C ALA A 347 4.22 -38.64 17.21
N THR A 348 4.09 -37.49 17.87
CA THR A 348 4.88 -37.11 19.05
C THR A 348 4.59 -38.03 20.26
N LEU A 349 3.35 -38.48 20.45
CA LEU A 349 3.01 -39.50 21.45
C LEU A 349 3.66 -40.86 21.12
N TRP A 350 3.65 -41.27 19.84
CA TRP A 350 4.34 -42.49 19.40
C TRP A 350 5.88 -42.37 19.53
N CYS A 351 6.48 -41.18 19.35
CA CYS A 351 7.90 -40.94 19.63
C CYS A 351 8.25 -41.20 21.11
N ALA A 352 7.40 -40.73 22.04
CA ALA A 352 7.60 -40.93 23.47
C ALA A 352 7.50 -42.42 23.85
N LEU A 353 6.55 -43.16 23.27
CA LEU A 353 6.40 -44.60 23.45
C LEU A 353 7.62 -45.38 22.92
N ALA A 354 8.13 -45.03 21.75
CA ALA A 354 9.36 -45.59 21.19
C ALA A 354 10.57 -45.35 22.11
N GLY A 355 10.73 -44.12 22.63
CA GLY A 355 11.80 -43.80 23.57
C GLY A 355 11.75 -44.63 24.86
N TYR A 356 10.56 -44.77 25.44
CA TYR A 356 10.31 -45.60 26.62
C TYR A 356 10.69 -47.08 26.38
N TRP A 357 10.23 -47.68 25.28
CA TRP A 357 10.54 -49.07 24.95
C TRP A 357 11.99 -49.32 24.52
N SER A 358 12.64 -48.37 23.85
CA SER A 358 14.09 -48.39 23.58
C SER A 358 14.89 -48.42 24.88
N TRP A 359 14.59 -47.50 25.81
CA TRP A 359 15.27 -47.42 27.11
C TRP A 359 15.11 -48.70 27.95
N ILE A 360 13.91 -49.30 27.95
CA ILE A 360 13.62 -50.57 28.64
C ILE A 360 14.32 -51.76 27.99
N LEU A 361 14.41 -51.80 26.65
CA LEU A 361 15.15 -52.81 25.92
C LEU A 361 16.63 -52.77 26.30
N MET A 362 17.28 -51.61 26.13
CA MET A 362 18.71 -51.43 26.44
C MET A 362 19.02 -51.70 27.92
N THR A 363 18.23 -51.12 28.84
CA THR A 363 18.43 -51.27 30.29
C THR A 363 18.28 -52.73 30.75
N SER A 364 17.37 -53.48 30.14
CA SER A 364 17.19 -54.90 30.42
C SER A 364 18.28 -55.78 29.79
N MET A 365 18.76 -55.44 28.59
CA MET A 365 19.81 -56.20 27.91
C MET A 365 21.18 -56.00 28.56
N ILE A 366 21.55 -54.76 28.95
CA ILE A 366 22.83 -54.51 29.63
C ILE A 366 22.88 -55.18 31.01
N ARG A 367 21.78 -55.17 31.78
CA ARG A 367 21.71 -55.91 33.06
C ARG A 367 21.95 -57.41 32.86
N ARG A 368 21.41 -58.01 31.78
CA ARG A 368 21.63 -59.41 31.44
C ARG A 368 23.05 -59.68 30.95
N TRP A 369 23.64 -58.80 30.14
CA TRP A 369 25.00 -58.99 29.65
C TRP A 369 26.05 -58.83 30.76
N LEU A 370 25.88 -57.89 31.69
CA LEU A 370 26.74 -57.73 32.87
C LEU A 370 26.70 -58.95 33.82
N TYR A 371 25.67 -59.80 33.75
CA TYR A 371 25.58 -61.06 34.52
C TYR A 371 26.25 -62.25 33.83
N HIS A 372 26.42 -62.22 32.50
CA HIS A 372 26.92 -63.36 31.72
C HIS A 372 28.27 -63.11 31.00
N TYR A 373 28.72 -61.85 30.91
CA TYR A 373 29.91 -61.44 30.16
C TYR A 373 30.70 -60.38 30.93
N GLU A 374 32.01 -60.31 30.69
CA GLU A 374 32.84 -59.21 31.15
C GLU A 374 32.33 -57.85 30.66
N VAL A 375 32.60 -56.79 31.44
CA VAL A 375 32.05 -55.44 31.20
C VAL A 375 32.41 -54.91 29.80
N ASN A 376 33.63 -55.15 29.31
CA ASN A 376 34.03 -54.76 27.95
C ASN A 376 33.15 -55.43 26.88
N ASN A 377 32.92 -56.74 26.99
CA ASN A 377 32.10 -57.52 26.06
C ASN A 377 30.60 -57.15 26.15
N ALA A 378 30.12 -56.78 27.34
CA ALA A 378 28.78 -56.24 27.54
C ALA A 378 28.61 -54.83 26.91
N ILE A 379 29.64 -53.99 26.99
CA ILE A 379 29.67 -52.65 26.35
C ILE A 379 29.65 -52.74 24.83
N ILE A 380 30.46 -53.62 24.22
CA ILE A 380 30.46 -53.83 22.76
C ILE A 380 29.08 -54.26 22.26
N ARG A 381 28.43 -55.21 22.96
CA ARG A 381 27.07 -55.66 22.61
C ARG A 381 26.03 -54.53 22.74
N LEU A 382 26.15 -53.67 23.74
CA LEU A 382 25.30 -52.48 23.89
C LEU A 382 25.51 -51.47 22.75
N LEU A 383 26.76 -51.20 22.37
CA LEU A 383 27.07 -50.36 21.22
C LEU A 383 26.44 -50.91 19.93
N THR A 384 26.61 -52.21 19.64
CA THR A 384 26.00 -52.82 18.44
C THR A 384 24.47 -52.75 18.43
N LEU A 385 23.81 -52.87 19.60
CA LEU A 385 22.36 -52.77 19.69
C LEU A 385 21.86 -51.33 19.53
N THR A 386 22.60 -50.34 20.05
CA THR A 386 22.32 -48.91 19.82
C THR A 386 22.48 -48.54 18.33
N VAL A 387 23.54 -49.00 17.67
CA VAL A 387 23.72 -48.80 16.21
C VAL A 387 22.59 -49.44 15.42
N LEU A 388 22.22 -50.70 15.72
CA LEU A 388 21.10 -51.38 15.04
C LEU A 388 19.76 -50.62 15.21
N ASN A 389 19.50 -50.10 16.41
CA ASN A 389 18.32 -49.27 16.67
C ASN A 389 18.31 -47.98 15.86
N TRP A 390 19.46 -47.30 15.73
CA TRP A 390 19.62 -46.11 14.90
C TRP A 390 19.40 -46.41 13.42
N SER A 391 20.10 -47.42 12.86
CA SER A 391 19.97 -47.81 11.46
C SER A 391 18.54 -48.22 11.10
N THR A 392 17.84 -48.93 12.00
CA THR A 392 16.45 -49.35 11.79
C THR A 392 15.48 -48.16 11.81
N SER A 393 15.65 -47.24 12.76
CA SER A 393 14.84 -46.01 12.85
C SER A 393 15.05 -45.10 11.65
N ALA A 394 16.30 -44.97 11.18
CA ALA A 394 16.66 -44.19 9.99
C ALA A 394 16.09 -44.82 8.71
N PHE A 395 16.21 -46.14 8.53
CA PHE A 395 15.65 -46.85 7.38
C PHE A 395 14.13 -46.68 7.29
N ILE A 396 13.40 -46.89 8.40
CA ILE A 396 11.93 -46.71 8.42
C ILE A 396 11.56 -45.25 8.08
N SER A 397 12.25 -44.27 8.68
CA SER A 397 12.03 -42.85 8.39
C SER A 397 12.32 -42.48 6.93
N SER A 398 13.31 -43.10 6.28
CA SER A 398 13.69 -42.84 4.90
C SER A 398 12.68 -43.30 3.84
N LYS A 399 11.67 -44.11 4.21
CA LYS A 399 10.65 -44.60 3.28
C LYS A 399 9.46 -43.64 3.10
N GLY A 400 9.42 -42.55 3.86
CA GLY A 400 8.34 -41.56 3.78
C GLY A 400 7.00 -42.06 4.30
N GLY A 401 5.93 -41.31 3.99
CA GLY A 401 4.59 -41.53 4.52
C GLY A 401 4.24 -40.59 5.69
N SER A 402 3.09 -40.80 6.33
CA SER A 402 2.65 -39.94 7.44
C SER A 402 3.48 -40.18 8.71
N PRO A 403 3.74 -39.14 9.53
CA PRO A 403 4.62 -39.24 10.69
C PRO A 403 4.10 -40.27 11.71
N THR A 404 2.77 -40.37 11.86
CA THR A 404 2.12 -41.39 12.68
C THR A 404 2.45 -42.81 12.23
N LYS A 405 2.40 -43.11 10.91
CA LYS A 405 2.72 -44.44 10.38
C LYS A 405 4.20 -44.81 10.61
N ILE A 406 5.11 -43.85 10.43
CA ILE A 406 6.55 -44.03 10.70
C ILE A 406 6.79 -44.42 12.17
N TRP A 407 6.23 -43.66 13.11
CA TRP A 407 6.47 -43.89 14.54
C TRP A 407 5.69 -45.07 15.12
N MET A 408 4.51 -45.40 14.59
CA MET A 408 3.84 -46.68 14.84
C MET A 408 4.70 -47.88 14.40
N THR A 409 5.34 -47.80 13.22
CA THR A 409 6.20 -48.89 12.70
C THR A 409 7.45 -49.09 13.56
N ILE A 410 8.10 -47.99 13.98
CA ILE A 410 9.24 -48.05 14.92
C ILE A 410 8.79 -48.66 16.27
N CYS A 411 7.63 -48.26 16.79
CA CYS A 411 7.05 -48.86 18.01
C CYS A 411 6.76 -50.35 17.85
N PHE A 412 6.21 -50.79 16.72
CA PHE A 412 5.93 -52.21 16.46
C PHE A 412 7.21 -53.07 16.47
N VAL A 413 8.29 -52.60 15.84
CA VAL A 413 9.60 -53.28 15.90
C VAL A 413 10.12 -53.35 17.34
N LEU A 414 10.07 -52.25 18.10
CA LEU A 414 10.50 -52.21 19.50
C LEU A 414 9.63 -53.09 20.42
N LEU A 415 8.34 -53.24 20.12
CA LEU A 415 7.43 -54.15 20.81
C LEU A 415 7.84 -55.60 20.57
N VAL A 416 8.04 -56.01 19.31
CA VAL A 416 8.51 -57.35 18.93
C VAL A 416 9.86 -57.65 19.60
N CYS A 417 10.83 -56.72 19.58
CA CYS A 417 12.11 -56.89 20.27
C CYS A 417 11.94 -57.07 21.80
N ASN A 418 11.03 -56.33 22.43
CA ASN A 418 10.76 -56.49 23.87
C ASN A 418 10.01 -57.78 24.22
N ILE A 419 9.13 -58.27 23.34
CA ILE A 419 8.46 -59.58 23.49
C ILE A 419 9.48 -60.71 23.33
N LEU A 420 10.30 -60.70 22.27
CA LEU A 420 11.38 -61.67 22.05
C LEU A 420 12.36 -61.70 23.23
N LYS A 421 12.73 -60.53 23.78
CA LYS A 421 13.53 -60.43 25.01
C LYS A 421 12.90 -61.18 26.19
N LEU A 422 11.59 -61.02 26.42
CA LEU A 422 10.86 -61.69 27.51
C LEU A 422 10.77 -63.21 27.29
N VAL A 423 10.50 -63.65 26.06
CA VAL A 423 10.45 -65.09 25.70
C VAL A 423 11.81 -65.75 25.86
N ILE A 424 12.89 -65.15 25.33
CA ILE A 424 14.25 -65.70 25.42
C ILE A 424 14.76 -65.70 26.87
N ALA A 425 14.36 -64.72 27.70
CA ALA A 425 14.68 -64.70 29.13
C ALA A 425 14.02 -65.85 29.91
N ASN A 426 12.84 -66.31 29.49
CA ASN A 426 12.10 -67.40 30.15
C ASN A 426 12.56 -68.81 29.71
N SER A 427 13.55 -68.93 28.81
CA SER A 427 14.01 -70.24 28.32
C SER A 427 15.04 -70.89 29.27
N PRO A 428 14.81 -72.12 29.75
CA PRO A 428 15.64 -72.73 30.80
C PRO A 428 17.09 -72.99 30.36
N LYS A 429 17.33 -73.14 29.05
CA LYS A 429 18.63 -73.40 28.42
C LYS A 429 19.73 -72.34 28.71
N TYR A 430 19.37 -71.19 29.29
CA TYR A 430 20.29 -70.10 29.63
C TYR A 430 20.47 -69.84 31.14
N HIS A 431 19.84 -70.64 32.01
CA HIS A 431 20.09 -70.59 33.46
C HIS A 431 21.29 -71.49 33.78
N ARG A 432 22.42 -70.89 34.18
CA ARG A 432 23.72 -71.61 34.33
C ARG A 432 24.17 -71.82 35.79
N LYS A 433 23.37 -71.38 36.76
CA LYS A 433 23.51 -71.68 38.18
C LYS A 433 22.26 -72.37 38.70
N VAL A 434 22.43 -73.34 39.60
CA VAL A 434 21.32 -74.08 40.24
C VAL A 434 20.48 -73.16 41.14
N GLU A 435 21.11 -72.12 41.71
CA GLU A 435 20.54 -71.14 42.63
C GLU A 435 19.49 -70.21 41.99
N ASP A 436 19.56 -69.99 40.67
CA ASP A 436 18.68 -69.03 39.97
C ASP A 436 17.21 -69.52 39.92
N VAL A 437 16.97 -70.83 40.08
CA VAL A 437 15.65 -71.50 39.96
C VAL A 437 14.69 -71.14 41.11
N SER A 438 15.22 -70.76 42.28
CA SER A 438 14.42 -70.42 43.48
C SER A 438 14.11 -68.93 43.64
N SER A 439 14.58 -68.07 42.73
CA SER A 439 14.24 -66.64 42.75
C SER A 439 12.75 -66.42 42.39
N PRO A 440 12.07 -65.39 42.96
CA PRO A 440 10.63 -65.26 42.81
C PRO A 440 10.25 -65.03 41.34
N ARG A 441 9.35 -65.87 40.81
CA ARG A 441 8.80 -65.76 39.45
C ARG A 441 8.28 -64.33 39.23
N ILE A 442 9.05 -63.52 38.50
CA ILE A 442 8.59 -62.21 38.00
C ILE A 442 7.30 -62.49 37.23
N ASN A 443 6.18 -61.94 37.71
CA ASN A 443 4.86 -62.32 37.24
C ASN A 443 4.67 -61.78 35.81
N LEU A 444 5.09 -62.58 34.83
CA LEU A 444 5.43 -62.14 33.47
C LEU A 444 4.24 -61.44 32.79
N LYS A 445 3.03 -61.93 33.05
CA LYS A 445 1.76 -61.32 32.64
C LYS A 445 1.63 -59.89 33.17
N SER A 446 1.84 -59.68 34.47
CA SER A 446 1.76 -58.36 35.11
C SER A 446 2.83 -57.39 34.59
N THR A 447 4.07 -57.85 34.41
CA THR A 447 5.16 -57.00 33.88
C THR A 447 4.94 -56.64 32.41
N ALA A 448 4.56 -57.60 31.56
CA ALA A 448 4.24 -57.33 30.15
C ALA A 448 3.04 -56.39 30.01
N VAL A 449 1.98 -56.59 30.81
CA VAL A 449 0.80 -55.70 30.80
C VAL A 449 1.16 -54.29 31.23
N LYS A 450 1.88 -54.11 32.35
CA LYS A 450 2.21 -52.76 32.88
C LYS A 450 3.23 -51.99 32.04
N VAL A 451 4.13 -52.68 31.33
CA VAL A 451 5.28 -52.06 30.64
C VAL A 451 5.11 -52.00 29.12
N LEU A 452 4.34 -52.92 28.52
CA LEU A 452 4.09 -52.95 27.08
C LEU A 452 2.62 -52.66 26.75
N VAL A 453 1.67 -53.41 27.32
CA VAL A 453 0.25 -53.30 26.89
C VAL A 453 -0.39 -51.99 27.32
N LEU A 454 -0.22 -51.57 28.57
CA LEU A 454 -0.89 -50.36 29.11
C LEU A 454 -0.40 -49.06 28.45
N PRO A 455 0.92 -48.82 28.24
CA PRO A 455 1.38 -47.64 27.51
C PRO A 455 0.94 -47.62 26.04
N LEU A 456 0.90 -48.78 25.38
CA LEU A 456 0.38 -48.91 24.02
C LEU A 456 -1.10 -48.55 23.96
N PHE A 457 -1.91 -49.11 24.87
CA PHE A 457 -3.36 -48.89 24.93
C PHE A 457 -3.71 -47.40 25.00
N VAL A 458 -3.07 -46.65 25.91
CA VAL A 458 -3.29 -45.20 26.06
C VAL A 458 -3.00 -44.44 24.76
N VAL A 459 -1.85 -44.71 24.12
CA VAL A 459 -1.48 -44.03 22.86
C VAL A 459 -2.42 -44.44 21.71
N THR A 460 -2.87 -45.70 21.64
CA THR A 460 -3.85 -46.13 20.64
C THR A 460 -5.24 -45.51 20.85
N CYS A 461 -5.71 -45.36 22.09
CA CYS A 461 -7.01 -44.73 22.36
C CYS A 461 -7.00 -43.23 22.01
N LEU A 462 -5.90 -42.52 22.31
CA LEU A 462 -5.73 -41.12 21.89
C LEU A 462 -5.63 -40.99 20.37
N THR A 463 -4.90 -41.89 19.70
CA THR A 463 -4.83 -41.96 18.23
C THR A 463 -6.22 -42.19 17.61
N LEU A 464 -7.01 -43.11 18.18
CA LEU A 464 -8.36 -43.42 17.72
C LEU A 464 -9.32 -42.24 17.91
N TYR A 465 -9.28 -41.57 19.07
CA TYR A 465 -10.12 -40.38 19.33
C TYR A 465 -9.84 -39.25 18.33
N VAL A 466 -8.56 -38.96 18.07
CA VAL A 466 -8.15 -37.96 17.07
C VAL A 466 -8.59 -38.38 15.66
N GLY A 467 -8.36 -39.65 15.29
CA GLY A 467 -8.77 -40.20 13.99
C GLY A 467 -10.28 -40.13 13.75
N ILE A 468 -11.09 -40.50 14.75
CA ILE A 468 -12.56 -40.39 14.66
C ILE A 468 -12.98 -38.92 14.49
N ARG A 469 -12.36 -37.98 15.20
CA ARG A 469 -12.66 -36.54 15.04
C ARG A 469 -12.29 -36.03 13.63
N GLN A 470 -11.10 -36.36 13.13
CA GLN A 470 -10.66 -36.03 11.76
C GLN A 470 -11.61 -36.61 10.72
N ILE A 471 -11.95 -37.90 10.83
CA ILE A 471 -12.84 -38.61 9.90
C ILE A 471 -14.25 -38.03 9.94
N ASN A 472 -14.78 -37.68 11.11
CA ASN A 472 -16.11 -37.07 11.22
C ASN A 472 -16.15 -35.67 10.57
N THR A 473 -15.13 -34.83 10.80
CA THR A 473 -15.01 -33.53 10.10
C THR A 473 -14.88 -33.71 8.59
N LEU A 474 -14.04 -34.64 8.13
CA LEU A 474 -13.81 -34.87 6.70
C LEU A 474 -15.03 -35.46 5.99
N LEU A 475 -15.65 -36.50 6.55
CA LEU A 475 -16.93 -37.04 6.05
C LEU A 475 -17.97 -35.93 5.95
N TYR A 476 -18.06 -35.08 6.96
CA TYR A 476 -19.06 -34.03 6.99
C TYR A 476 -18.83 -32.98 5.88
N THR A 477 -17.59 -32.51 5.69
CA THR A 477 -17.28 -31.59 4.57
C THR A 477 -17.44 -32.25 3.20
N THR A 478 -17.07 -33.52 3.01
CA THR A 478 -17.20 -34.18 1.71
C THR A 478 -18.64 -34.56 1.37
N THR A 479 -19.49 -34.85 2.35
CA THR A 479 -20.84 -35.43 2.12
C THR A 479 -21.95 -34.38 2.09
N GLN A 480 -21.72 -33.16 2.60
CA GLN A 480 -22.65 -32.03 2.48
C GLN A 480 -22.33 -31.05 1.35
N LEU A 481 -21.19 -31.20 0.65
CA LEU A 481 -20.88 -30.43 -0.58
C LEU A 481 -21.64 -30.93 -1.83
N MET A 482 -22.61 -31.85 -1.67
CA MET A 482 -23.40 -32.45 -2.75
C MET A 482 -24.86 -31.95 -2.76
N GLN A 483 -25.38 -31.74 -3.97
CA GLN A 483 -26.81 -31.76 -4.34
C GLN A 483 -27.73 -30.63 -3.82
N HIS A 484 -27.77 -29.56 -4.62
CA HIS A 484 -28.97 -28.77 -5.00
C HIS A 484 -30.05 -28.43 -3.95
N GLN A 485 -29.81 -27.35 -3.21
CA GLN A 485 -30.86 -26.35 -2.93
C GLN A 485 -30.51 -25.07 -3.70
N PRO A 486 -31.12 -24.81 -4.89
CA PRO A 486 -30.75 -23.66 -5.71
C PRO A 486 -31.28 -22.34 -5.13
N TYR A 487 -30.47 -21.30 -5.29
CA TYR A 487 -30.76 -19.92 -4.92
C TYR A 487 -32.08 -19.42 -5.51
N LEU A 488 -33.12 -19.33 -4.67
CA LEU A 488 -34.42 -18.74 -5.03
C LEU A 488 -34.61 -17.31 -4.51
N LEU A 489 -33.54 -16.68 -3.99
CA LEU A 489 -33.53 -15.25 -3.69
C LEU A 489 -33.17 -14.45 -4.95
N GLY A 490 -34.06 -13.55 -5.34
CA GLY A 490 -33.82 -12.64 -6.46
C GLY A 490 -32.61 -11.74 -6.22
N ILE A 491 -31.75 -11.61 -7.24
CA ILE A 491 -30.55 -10.76 -7.26
C ILE A 491 -30.83 -9.36 -7.86
N LYS A 492 -32.11 -9.02 -8.08
CA LYS A 492 -32.55 -7.71 -8.56
C LYS A 492 -32.71 -6.75 -7.39
N ALA A 493 -32.04 -5.61 -7.44
CA ALA A 493 -32.31 -4.48 -6.55
C ALA A 493 -33.66 -3.81 -6.88
N ALA A 494 -34.16 -2.98 -5.95
CA ALA A 494 -35.32 -2.12 -6.21
C ALA A 494 -34.96 -1.02 -7.23
N THR A 495 -35.90 -0.71 -8.14
CA THR A 495 -35.61 0.02 -9.38
C THR A 495 -35.77 1.54 -9.31
N ALA A 496 -34.91 2.23 -10.07
CA ALA A 496 -35.03 3.60 -10.60
C ALA A 496 -34.87 4.79 -9.61
N GLY A 497 -33.86 5.63 -9.88
CA GLY A 497 -33.71 6.97 -9.30
C GLY A 497 -32.54 7.17 -8.33
N SER A 498 -31.86 6.10 -7.93
CA SER A 498 -30.70 6.08 -7.03
C SER A 498 -29.67 5.07 -7.56
N PRO A 499 -28.36 5.21 -7.28
CA PRO A 499 -27.43 4.09 -7.46
C PRO A 499 -27.93 2.88 -6.66
N GLY A 500 -27.80 1.69 -7.26
CA GLY A 500 -28.17 0.43 -6.62
C GLY A 500 -27.15 0.04 -5.57
N VAL A 501 -27.62 -0.36 -4.38
CA VAL A 501 -26.75 -0.81 -3.28
C VAL A 501 -27.15 -2.21 -2.82
N MET A 502 -26.18 -3.13 -2.87
CA MET A 502 -26.25 -4.48 -2.31
C MET A 502 -25.52 -4.50 -0.95
N VAL A 503 -26.14 -5.08 0.07
CA VAL A 503 -25.56 -5.17 1.42
C VAL A 503 -25.40 -6.65 1.81
N LEU A 504 -24.16 -7.06 2.10
CA LEU A 504 -23.83 -8.39 2.60
C LEU A 504 -23.47 -8.32 4.08
N ILE A 505 -24.31 -8.91 4.93
CA ILE A 505 -24.15 -8.94 6.38
C ILE A 505 -23.70 -10.34 6.77
N LEU A 506 -22.42 -10.52 7.16
CA LEU A 506 -21.94 -11.84 7.59
C LEU A 506 -22.56 -12.22 8.95
N SER A 507 -23.24 -13.35 8.99
CA SER A 507 -23.83 -13.93 10.21
C SER A 507 -23.42 -15.39 10.36
N SER A 508 -24.02 -16.13 11.30
CA SER A 508 -23.70 -17.53 11.56
C SER A 508 -24.91 -18.42 11.90
N TRP A 509 -24.69 -19.74 11.87
CA TRP A 509 -25.60 -20.79 12.34
C TRP A 509 -25.74 -20.85 13.86
N SER A 510 -25.12 -19.96 14.62
CA SER A 510 -25.25 -19.90 16.09
C SER A 510 -26.62 -19.32 16.51
N LYS A 511 -27.00 -19.53 17.78
CA LYS A 511 -28.22 -18.92 18.33
C LYS A 511 -28.06 -17.43 18.49
N GLU A 512 -26.87 -17.05 18.95
CA GLU A 512 -26.35 -15.71 19.11
C GLU A 512 -26.42 -14.95 17.77
N GLY A 513 -26.07 -15.61 16.66
CA GLY A 513 -26.23 -15.08 15.30
C GLY A 513 -27.70 -14.88 14.91
N ALA A 514 -28.61 -15.81 15.24
CA ALA A 514 -30.04 -15.63 15.00
C ALA A 514 -30.65 -14.48 15.81
N GLU A 515 -30.26 -14.33 17.08
CA GLU A 515 -30.64 -13.21 17.95
C GLU A 515 -30.11 -11.87 17.39
N ARG A 516 -28.85 -11.83 16.95
CA ARG A 516 -28.24 -10.66 16.29
C ARG A 516 -28.95 -10.26 14.98
N ARG A 517 -29.28 -11.22 14.11
CA ARG A 517 -30.07 -10.94 12.89
C ARG A 517 -31.41 -10.31 13.23
N GLN A 518 -32.11 -10.81 14.25
CA GLN A 518 -33.37 -10.24 14.69
C GLN A 518 -33.20 -8.82 15.27
N ILE A 519 -32.20 -8.59 16.12
CA ILE A 519 -31.87 -7.25 16.65
C ILE A 519 -31.56 -6.27 15.52
N LEU A 520 -30.82 -6.68 14.48
CA LEU A 520 -30.54 -5.82 13.32
C LEU A 520 -31.79 -5.50 12.50
N ARG A 521 -32.69 -6.48 12.28
CA ARG A 521 -34.01 -6.25 11.65
C ARG A 521 -34.85 -5.24 12.44
N ASP A 522 -34.83 -5.33 13.77
CA ASP A 522 -35.63 -4.48 14.67
C ASP A 522 -34.97 -3.12 15.01
N SER A 523 -33.74 -2.88 14.54
CA SER A 523 -32.98 -1.65 14.82
C SER A 523 -32.31 -1.07 13.56
N SER A 524 -31.01 -1.29 13.35
CA SER A 524 -30.20 -0.64 12.30
C SER A 524 -30.85 -0.73 10.91
N LEU A 525 -31.40 -1.89 10.51
CA LEU A 525 -31.94 -2.08 9.16
C LEU A 525 -33.24 -1.29 8.91
N GLN A 526 -33.93 -0.79 9.94
CA GLN A 526 -35.05 0.13 9.76
C GLN A 526 -34.61 1.48 9.14
N LEU A 527 -33.34 1.85 9.29
CA LEU A 527 -32.74 3.06 8.68
C LEU A 527 -32.59 2.95 7.15
N LEU A 528 -32.84 1.78 6.55
CA LEU A 528 -32.94 1.61 5.10
C LEU A 528 -34.17 2.30 4.49
N GLY A 529 -35.18 2.61 5.32
CA GLY A 529 -36.44 3.24 4.91
C GLY A 529 -37.51 2.27 4.43
N SER A 530 -38.70 2.81 4.15
CA SER A 530 -39.86 2.09 3.61
C SER A 530 -40.43 2.85 2.40
N PRO A 531 -40.34 2.32 1.16
CA PRO A 531 -39.62 1.11 0.77
C PRO A 531 -38.09 1.22 1.02
N PRO A 532 -37.39 0.08 1.20
CA PRO A 532 -35.96 0.07 1.50
C PRO A 532 -35.12 0.55 0.30
N LYS A 533 -34.19 1.46 0.57
CA LYS A 533 -33.30 2.08 -0.44
C LYS A 533 -32.14 1.18 -0.91
N ALA A 534 -31.89 0.06 -0.22
CA ALA A 534 -30.85 -0.90 -0.56
C ALA A 534 -31.35 -2.34 -0.31
N THR A 535 -30.75 -3.30 -1.01
CA THR A 535 -31.09 -4.73 -0.87
C THR A 535 -30.07 -5.40 0.03
N PHE A 536 -30.49 -5.97 1.17
CA PHE A 536 -29.59 -6.66 2.09
C PHE A 536 -29.78 -8.19 2.08
N ARG A 537 -28.71 -8.91 2.44
CA ARG A 537 -28.72 -10.36 2.69
C ARG A 537 -27.89 -10.69 3.93
N PHE A 538 -28.44 -11.51 4.81
CA PHE A 538 -27.68 -12.15 5.88
C PHE A 538 -26.98 -13.39 5.32
N VAL A 539 -25.65 -13.37 5.29
CA VAL A 539 -24.80 -14.41 4.71
C VAL A 539 -24.43 -15.43 5.77
N ILE A 540 -24.82 -16.69 5.57
CA ILE A 540 -24.41 -17.84 6.38
C ILE A 540 -23.78 -18.91 5.48
N GLY A 541 -22.82 -19.68 5.99
CA GLY A 541 -22.32 -20.84 5.28
C GLY A 541 -23.32 -22.01 5.24
N GLN A 542 -22.89 -23.15 4.71
CA GLN A 542 -23.46 -24.45 5.05
C GLN A 542 -23.26 -24.76 6.55
N PRO A 543 -24.10 -25.58 7.20
CA PRO A 543 -23.95 -25.85 8.64
C PRO A 543 -22.55 -26.43 8.94
N PRO A 544 -21.92 -26.13 10.08
CA PRO A 544 -20.54 -26.57 10.37
C PRO A 544 -20.44 -27.97 11.01
N SER A 545 -21.56 -28.59 11.36
CA SER A 545 -21.61 -30.01 11.77
C SER A 545 -23.01 -30.60 11.60
N ALA A 546 -23.10 -31.92 11.40
CA ALA A 546 -24.38 -32.64 11.28
C ALA A 546 -25.26 -32.48 12.54
N TRP A 547 -24.65 -32.30 13.72
CA TRP A 547 -25.38 -32.01 14.95
C TRP A 547 -26.03 -30.61 14.92
N MET A 548 -25.33 -29.58 14.44
CA MET A 548 -25.92 -28.25 14.26
C MET A 548 -26.99 -28.24 13.16
N GLN A 549 -26.77 -28.98 12.07
CA GLN A 549 -27.77 -29.17 11.01
C GLN A 549 -29.07 -29.78 11.55
N ALA A 550 -28.96 -30.86 12.34
CA ALA A 550 -30.12 -31.51 12.96
C ALA A 550 -30.80 -30.67 14.06
N THR A 551 -30.02 -29.87 14.81
CA THR A 551 -30.52 -29.12 15.98
C THR A 551 -31.09 -27.74 15.62
N LEU A 552 -30.51 -27.05 14.63
CA LEU A 552 -30.84 -25.66 14.29
C LEU A 552 -31.34 -25.48 12.84
N GLY A 553 -31.14 -26.46 11.96
CA GLY A 553 -31.63 -26.42 10.57
C GLY A 553 -33.13 -26.11 10.44
N PRO A 554 -34.03 -26.73 11.23
CA PRO A 554 -35.46 -26.39 11.18
C PRO A 554 -35.75 -24.92 11.52
N SER A 555 -34.99 -24.32 12.44
CA SER A 555 -35.13 -22.90 12.80
C SER A 555 -34.60 -21.97 11.71
N ILE A 556 -33.47 -22.29 11.08
CA ILE A 556 -32.92 -21.52 9.94
C ILE A 556 -33.87 -21.58 8.73
N VAL A 557 -34.49 -22.73 8.46
CA VAL A 557 -35.50 -22.87 7.39
C VAL A 557 -36.76 -22.06 7.72
N ALA A 558 -37.22 -22.08 8.98
CA ALA A 558 -38.35 -21.26 9.40
C ALA A 558 -38.07 -19.74 9.25
N GLU A 559 -36.89 -19.28 9.69
CA GLU A 559 -36.44 -17.89 9.53
C GLU A 559 -36.36 -17.49 8.04
N SER A 560 -35.75 -18.35 7.21
CA SER A 560 -35.63 -18.12 5.76
C SER A 560 -36.97 -18.10 5.04
N ASN A 561 -37.97 -18.83 5.53
CA ASN A 561 -39.34 -18.82 5.02
C ASN A 561 -40.17 -17.63 5.53
N GLN A 562 -39.76 -16.98 6.63
CA GLN A 562 -40.45 -15.84 7.21
C GLN A 562 -39.94 -14.49 6.67
N PHE A 563 -38.62 -14.34 6.51
CA PHE A 563 -37.99 -13.06 6.17
C PHE A 563 -37.40 -12.98 4.76
N HIS A 564 -37.10 -14.13 4.12
CA HIS A 564 -36.51 -14.22 2.77
C HIS A 564 -35.22 -13.38 2.57
N ASP A 565 -34.44 -13.17 3.63
CA ASP A 565 -33.20 -12.37 3.63
C ASP A 565 -31.92 -13.20 3.83
N LEU A 566 -32.03 -14.51 4.08
CA LEU A 566 -30.91 -15.42 4.35
C LEU A 566 -30.27 -15.98 3.07
N LEU A 567 -29.03 -15.59 2.80
CA LEU A 567 -28.18 -16.17 1.76
C LEU A 567 -27.30 -17.29 2.33
N VAL A 568 -27.55 -18.53 1.91
CA VAL A 568 -26.69 -19.69 2.22
C VAL A 568 -25.62 -19.83 1.13
N VAL A 569 -24.34 -19.75 1.47
CA VAL A 569 -23.21 -19.89 0.52
C VAL A 569 -22.54 -21.28 0.62
N PRO A 570 -21.89 -21.79 -0.45
CA PRO A 570 -21.42 -23.18 -0.55
C PRO A 570 -20.04 -23.37 0.10
N THR A 571 -19.94 -23.01 1.38
CA THR A 571 -18.75 -23.21 2.24
C THR A 571 -19.22 -23.35 3.68
N SER A 572 -18.57 -24.18 4.50
CA SER A 572 -19.01 -24.43 5.88
C SER A 572 -18.87 -23.21 6.77
N ASP A 573 -19.86 -22.98 7.63
CA ASP A 573 -19.95 -21.85 8.57
C ASP A 573 -19.07 -22.02 9.82
N LEU A 574 -17.82 -22.44 9.62
CA LEU A 574 -16.78 -22.48 10.65
C LEU A 574 -16.16 -21.08 10.81
N PRO A 575 -15.79 -20.64 12.02
CA PRO A 575 -15.12 -19.35 12.23
C PRO A 575 -13.86 -19.18 11.38
N GLU A 576 -13.07 -20.24 11.25
CA GLU A 576 -11.84 -20.29 10.44
C GLU A 576 -12.11 -20.11 8.94
N HIS A 577 -13.35 -20.31 8.48
CA HIS A 577 -13.77 -20.22 7.08
C HIS A 577 -14.50 -18.91 6.75
N GLN A 578 -14.51 -17.90 7.65
CA GLN A 578 -15.17 -16.61 7.44
C GLN A 578 -14.76 -15.96 6.11
N SER A 579 -13.48 -15.98 5.76
CA SER A 579 -12.95 -15.39 4.52
C SER A 579 -13.41 -16.11 3.25
N TYR A 580 -13.58 -17.44 3.31
CA TYR A 580 -14.19 -18.22 2.22
C TYR A 580 -15.68 -17.88 2.08
N LYS A 581 -16.39 -17.66 3.20
CA LYS A 581 -17.79 -17.18 3.21
C LYS A 581 -17.92 -15.78 2.60
N THR A 582 -16.99 -14.86 2.90
CA THR A 582 -16.89 -13.55 2.25
C THR A 582 -16.68 -13.68 0.75
N PHE A 583 -15.70 -14.46 0.30
CA PHE A 583 -15.44 -14.66 -1.14
C PHE A 583 -16.63 -15.29 -1.87
N ALA A 584 -17.26 -16.31 -1.29
CA ALA A 584 -18.41 -16.98 -1.88
C ALA A 584 -19.64 -16.07 -1.98
N ALA A 585 -19.82 -15.14 -1.05
CA ALA A 585 -20.90 -14.15 -1.10
C ALA A 585 -20.61 -13.02 -2.11
N LEU A 586 -19.36 -12.56 -2.22
CA LEU A 586 -18.92 -11.67 -3.30
C LEU A 586 -19.15 -12.32 -4.67
N ARG A 587 -18.80 -13.61 -4.83
CA ARG A 587 -19.06 -14.41 -6.04
C ARG A 587 -20.54 -14.49 -6.39
N TRP A 588 -21.41 -14.80 -5.42
CA TRP A 588 -22.86 -14.79 -5.61
C TRP A 588 -23.38 -13.42 -6.07
N SER A 589 -22.77 -12.33 -5.62
CA SER A 589 -23.20 -10.97 -5.96
C SER A 589 -22.73 -10.46 -7.32
N VAL A 590 -21.91 -11.18 -8.10
CA VAL A 590 -21.45 -10.70 -9.43
C VAL A 590 -22.62 -10.51 -10.41
N ASP A 591 -23.56 -11.45 -10.41
CA ASP A 591 -24.74 -11.44 -11.29
C ASP A 591 -25.84 -10.44 -10.84
N GLY A 592 -25.58 -9.66 -9.77
CA GLY A 592 -26.52 -8.69 -9.21
C GLY A 592 -26.52 -7.34 -9.92
N ASP A 593 -27.67 -6.66 -9.90
CA ASP A 593 -27.85 -5.33 -10.50
C ASP A 593 -27.70 -4.25 -9.42
N TYR A 594 -26.48 -3.71 -9.29
CA TYR A 594 -26.11 -2.65 -8.33
C TYR A 594 -24.81 -1.93 -8.76
N ASP A 595 -24.59 -0.72 -8.24
CA ASP A 595 -23.38 0.07 -8.42
C ASP A 595 -22.37 -0.17 -7.28
N TYR A 596 -22.88 -0.27 -6.03
CA TYR A 596 -22.09 -0.46 -4.82
C TYR A 596 -22.48 -1.72 -4.04
N LEU A 597 -21.46 -2.39 -3.49
CA LEU A 597 -21.60 -3.46 -2.52
C LEU A 597 -21.03 -3.01 -1.17
N VAL A 598 -21.81 -3.15 -0.11
CA VAL A 598 -21.39 -2.87 1.27
C VAL A 598 -21.29 -4.18 2.04
N LYS A 599 -20.13 -4.46 2.67
CA LYS A 599 -19.95 -5.61 3.58
C LYS A 599 -19.92 -5.14 5.03
N THR A 600 -20.59 -5.88 5.90
CA THR A 600 -20.64 -5.68 7.36
C THR A 600 -20.84 -7.02 8.09
N ASN A 601 -20.85 -7.04 9.43
CA ASN A 601 -21.08 -8.21 10.28
C ASN A 601 -22.42 -8.11 11.04
N ASP A 602 -22.91 -9.23 11.58
CA ASP A 602 -24.16 -9.29 12.36
C ASP A 602 -24.10 -8.59 13.74
N ASP A 603 -22.92 -8.18 14.22
CA ASP A 603 -22.75 -7.36 15.42
C ASP A 603 -22.46 -5.88 15.17
N VAL A 604 -22.61 -5.38 13.94
CA VAL A 604 -22.30 -3.97 13.61
C VAL A 604 -23.58 -3.15 13.43
N PHE A 605 -23.72 -2.09 14.22
CA PHE A 605 -24.69 -1.04 13.96
C PHE A 605 -24.15 -0.10 12.88
N VAL A 606 -24.96 0.18 11.84
CA VAL A 606 -24.61 1.10 10.74
C VAL A 606 -25.68 2.18 10.57
N ARG A 607 -25.25 3.41 10.29
CA ARG A 607 -26.08 4.55 9.90
C ARG A 607 -26.40 4.53 8.41
N TRP A 608 -27.25 3.57 8.00
CA TRP A 608 -27.65 3.40 6.60
C TRP A 608 -28.33 4.64 6.00
N ASP A 609 -29.06 5.39 6.82
CA ASP A 609 -29.68 6.66 6.45
C ASP A 609 -28.67 7.68 5.92
N GLN A 610 -27.48 7.73 6.55
CA GLN A 610 -26.38 8.59 6.16
C GLN A 610 -25.55 7.97 5.03
N LEU A 611 -25.14 6.70 5.15
CA LEU A 611 -24.32 6.01 4.13
C LEU A 611 -25.00 6.02 2.75
N LEU A 612 -26.30 5.69 2.68
CA LEU A 612 -27.03 5.66 1.42
C LEU A 612 -27.28 7.06 0.85
N SER A 613 -27.39 8.08 1.70
CA SER A 613 -27.46 9.48 1.26
C SER A 613 -26.13 9.94 0.65
N GLU A 614 -25.01 9.62 1.29
CA GLU A 614 -23.67 9.93 0.79
C GLU A 614 -23.35 9.20 -0.52
N LEU A 615 -23.69 7.91 -0.65
CA LEU A 615 -23.52 7.16 -1.91
C LEU A 615 -24.44 7.66 -3.03
N ALA A 616 -25.68 8.06 -2.71
CA ALA A 616 -26.61 8.64 -3.69
C ALA A 616 -26.11 10.00 -4.22
N LEU A 617 -25.54 10.84 -3.36
CA LEU A 617 -24.90 12.11 -3.75
C LEU A 617 -23.59 11.91 -4.53
N GLN A 618 -22.83 10.86 -4.23
CA GLN A 618 -21.55 10.55 -4.88
C GLN A 618 -21.72 10.03 -6.32
N GLY A 619 -22.85 9.39 -6.61
CA GLY A 619 -23.11 8.64 -7.85
C GLY A 619 -22.22 7.39 -7.99
N PRO A 620 -22.36 6.59 -9.07
CA PRO A 620 -21.50 5.42 -9.31
C PRO A 620 -20.02 5.80 -9.50
N ARG A 621 -19.12 4.93 -9.06
CA ARG A 621 -17.65 5.07 -9.21
C ARG A 621 -17.04 3.72 -9.58
N SER A 622 -15.94 3.75 -10.33
CA SER A 622 -15.09 2.58 -10.61
C SER A 622 -13.90 2.55 -9.65
N GLN A 623 -13.36 1.36 -9.38
CA GLN A 623 -12.23 1.10 -8.47
C GLN A 623 -12.41 1.66 -7.05
N TYR A 624 -13.67 1.77 -6.59
CA TYR A 624 -14.00 2.34 -5.30
C TYR A 624 -13.86 1.29 -4.19
N TRP A 625 -13.04 1.60 -3.18
CA TRP A 625 -12.91 0.83 -1.95
C TRP A 625 -12.76 1.80 -0.78
N LYS A 626 -13.67 1.77 0.19
CA LYS A 626 -13.68 2.72 1.33
C LYS A 626 -14.04 2.03 2.65
N GLY A 627 -13.33 2.35 3.74
CA GLY A 627 -13.56 1.79 5.08
C GLY A 627 -12.62 2.37 6.16
N LEU A 628 -12.63 1.81 7.38
CA LEU A 628 -11.60 2.10 8.39
C LEU A 628 -10.26 1.49 7.93
N VAL A 629 -9.28 2.29 7.55
CA VAL A 629 -8.02 1.82 6.93
C VAL A 629 -6.92 1.60 7.96
N TYR A 630 -6.26 0.45 7.86
CA TYR A 630 -4.99 0.14 8.52
C TYR A 630 -3.89 0.03 7.48
N ARG A 631 -2.73 0.64 7.74
CA ARG A 631 -1.53 0.63 6.88
C ARG A 631 -0.27 0.33 7.70
N ASN A 632 0.74 -0.26 7.05
CA ASN A 632 2.04 -0.59 7.66
C ASN A 632 1.95 -1.43 8.96
N MET A 633 0.88 -2.21 9.15
CA MET A 633 0.72 -3.09 10.31
C MET A 633 1.69 -4.27 10.24
N ALA A 634 2.39 -4.58 11.33
CA ALA A 634 3.04 -5.89 11.47
C ALA A 634 1.97 -6.99 11.37
N TRP A 635 2.24 -8.10 10.68
CA TRP A 635 1.27 -9.20 10.50
C TRP A 635 0.71 -9.77 11.82
N ASN A 636 1.40 -9.59 12.95
CA ASN A 636 0.98 -10.00 14.29
C ASN A 636 0.49 -8.85 15.18
N PHE A 637 0.12 -7.69 14.63
CA PHE A 637 -0.34 -6.54 15.43
C PHE A 637 -1.50 -6.88 16.39
N ARG A 638 -2.45 -7.74 15.96
CA ARG A 638 -3.56 -8.24 16.80
C ARG A 638 -3.12 -9.15 17.95
N ASN A 639 -1.95 -9.80 17.86
CA ASN A 639 -1.40 -10.68 18.90
C ASN A 639 0.12 -10.84 18.76
N THR A 640 0.87 -9.94 19.41
CA THR A 640 2.34 -9.85 19.34
C THR A 640 3.09 -11.09 19.84
N LYS A 641 2.43 -12.05 20.50
CA LYS A 641 3.02 -13.31 20.94
C LYS A 641 3.18 -14.33 19.80
N ASN A 642 2.47 -14.14 18.68
CA ASN A 642 2.56 -15.01 17.51
C ASN A 642 3.89 -14.76 16.76
N LYS A 643 4.54 -15.84 16.31
CA LYS A 643 5.80 -15.81 15.53
C LYS A 643 5.53 -16.01 14.04
N VAL A 644 6.39 -15.39 13.21
CA VAL A 644 6.20 -15.12 11.76
C VAL A 644 5.29 -16.10 11.03
N ASN A 645 4.22 -15.58 10.42
CA ASN A 645 3.37 -16.32 9.50
C ASN A 645 4.20 -16.76 8.26
N VAL A 646 4.54 -18.06 8.23
CA VAL A 646 5.35 -18.68 7.18
C VAL A 646 4.61 -18.87 5.85
N ASP A 647 3.27 -18.77 5.85
CA ASP A 647 2.45 -19.06 4.67
C ASP A 647 2.36 -17.84 3.73
N PHE A 648 2.39 -16.64 4.28
CA PHE A 648 2.43 -15.38 3.52
C PHE A 648 3.85 -14.80 3.36
N ALA A 649 4.78 -15.09 4.29
CA ALA A 649 6.18 -14.60 4.29
C ALA A 649 6.36 -13.07 4.26
N ILE A 650 5.28 -12.30 4.39
CA ILE A 650 5.26 -10.84 4.39
C ILE A 650 5.38 -10.33 5.84
N PRO A 651 6.34 -9.45 6.18
CA PRO A 651 6.49 -8.92 7.54
C PRO A 651 5.44 -7.85 7.90
N VAL A 652 4.96 -7.10 6.90
CA VAL A 652 4.10 -5.92 7.04
C VAL A 652 2.89 -6.07 6.12
N LEU A 653 1.67 -6.07 6.67
CA LEU A 653 0.44 -6.22 5.91
C LEU A 653 0.27 -5.08 4.89
N PRO A 654 -0.19 -5.36 3.65
CA PRO A 654 -0.64 -4.33 2.73
C PRO A 654 -1.85 -3.57 3.31
N SER A 655 -2.09 -2.34 2.89
CA SER A 655 -3.18 -1.52 3.43
C SER A 655 -4.55 -2.19 3.26
N PHE A 656 -5.28 -2.38 4.35
CA PHE A 656 -6.56 -3.09 4.40
C PHE A 656 -7.64 -2.28 5.12
N THR A 657 -8.91 -2.64 4.90
CA THR A 657 -10.06 -2.03 5.59
C THR A 657 -10.62 -2.97 6.64
N SER A 658 -10.83 -2.50 7.87
CA SER A 658 -11.38 -3.28 8.98
C SER A 658 -12.74 -3.91 8.67
N GLY A 659 -12.99 -5.09 9.26
CA GLY A 659 -14.13 -5.94 8.97
C GLY A 659 -15.50 -5.40 9.37
N THR A 660 -15.54 -4.34 10.20
CA THR A 660 -16.76 -3.64 10.63
C THR A 660 -17.62 -3.21 9.45
N LEU A 661 -17.03 -2.42 8.54
CA LEU A 661 -17.74 -1.87 7.39
C LEU A 661 -16.74 -1.50 6.30
N TYR A 662 -16.98 -1.99 5.07
CA TYR A 662 -16.37 -1.43 3.88
C TYR A 662 -17.33 -1.41 2.70
N THR A 663 -17.15 -0.45 1.81
CA THR A 663 -17.90 -0.30 0.56
C THR A 663 -16.98 -0.53 -0.63
N LEU A 664 -17.46 -1.31 -1.60
CA LEU A 664 -16.82 -1.61 -2.88
C LEU A 664 -17.73 -1.14 -4.03
N SER A 665 -17.16 -0.74 -5.17
CA SER A 665 -17.91 -0.68 -6.43
C SER A 665 -18.05 -2.06 -7.09
N LYS A 666 -19.04 -2.24 -7.98
CA LYS A 666 -19.26 -3.52 -8.67
C LYS A 666 -18.01 -4.02 -9.43
N ASP A 667 -17.28 -3.13 -10.10
CA ASP A 667 -16.05 -3.50 -10.82
C ASP A 667 -14.90 -3.96 -9.90
N MET A 668 -14.91 -3.59 -8.62
CA MET A 668 -14.00 -4.14 -7.60
C MET A 668 -14.39 -5.57 -7.22
N VAL A 669 -15.68 -5.84 -7.07
CA VAL A 669 -16.20 -7.20 -6.80
C VAL A 669 -15.90 -8.14 -7.96
N GLU A 670 -16.16 -7.70 -9.19
CA GLU A 670 -15.82 -8.44 -10.42
C GLU A 670 -14.32 -8.72 -10.53
N ARG A 671 -13.47 -7.72 -10.26
CA ARG A 671 -12.00 -7.86 -10.32
C ARG A 671 -11.47 -8.90 -9.34
N VAL A 672 -12.01 -8.93 -8.11
CA VAL A 672 -11.68 -9.97 -7.12
C VAL A 672 -12.14 -11.34 -7.61
N VAL A 673 -13.43 -11.49 -7.95
CA VAL A 673 -13.99 -12.82 -8.25
C VAL A 673 -13.41 -13.46 -9.52
N LYS A 674 -13.00 -12.67 -10.51
CA LYS A 674 -12.54 -13.15 -11.83
C LYS A 674 -11.24 -13.96 -11.82
N HIS A 675 -10.43 -13.89 -10.76
CA HIS A 675 -9.12 -14.55 -10.67
C HIS A 675 -9.09 -15.69 -9.63
N ASP A 676 -10.15 -16.51 -9.64
CA ASP A 676 -10.50 -17.60 -8.71
C ASP A 676 -9.31 -18.48 -8.26
N SER A 677 -8.35 -18.77 -9.15
CA SER A 677 -7.26 -19.73 -8.93
C SER A 677 -6.04 -19.21 -8.15
N THR A 678 -6.00 -17.92 -7.75
CA THR A 678 -4.83 -17.32 -7.06
C THR A 678 -5.11 -16.75 -5.67
N HIS A 679 -6.35 -16.85 -5.17
CA HIS A 679 -6.72 -16.30 -3.86
C HIS A 679 -6.07 -17.04 -2.69
N ARG A 680 -5.35 -16.30 -1.84
CA ARG A 680 -4.89 -16.74 -0.53
C ARG A 680 -5.88 -16.30 0.53
N TYR A 681 -6.11 -17.13 1.55
CA TYR A 681 -7.08 -16.85 2.61
C TYR A 681 -6.39 -16.59 3.95
N SER A 682 -6.61 -15.42 4.57
CA SER A 682 -6.30 -15.18 5.99
C SER A 682 -7.49 -15.62 6.87
N ARG A 683 -7.26 -15.92 8.15
CA ARG A 683 -8.34 -16.14 9.14
C ARG A 683 -9.25 -14.92 9.32
N HIS A 684 -8.69 -13.71 9.25
CA HIS A 684 -9.45 -12.47 9.38
C HIS A 684 -9.90 -12.02 7.99
N ASP A 685 -11.21 -11.90 7.75
CA ASP A 685 -11.75 -11.62 6.42
C ASP A 685 -11.42 -10.21 5.90
N ASP A 686 -11.12 -9.28 6.80
CA ASP A 686 -10.79 -7.89 6.53
C ASP A 686 -9.39 -7.69 5.91
N GLU A 687 -8.44 -8.55 6.25
CA GLU A 687 -7.11 -8.61 5.63
C GLU A 687 -7.15 -9.14 4.18
N ASN A 688 -8.21 -9.87 3.79
CA ASN A 688 -8.20 -10.66 2.55
C ASN A 688 -8.29 -9.81 1.27
N LEU A 689 -9.09 -8.73 1.25
CA LEU A 689 -9.14 -7.83 0.09
C LEU A 689 -7.77 -7.26 -0.26
N ALA A 690 -6.97 -6.92 0.76
CA ALA A 690 -5.62 -6.40 0.57
C ALA A 690 -4.64 -7.46 0.02
N PHE A 691 -4.85 -8.75 0.33
CA PHE A 691 -4.09 -9.84 -0.28
C PHE A 691 -4.54 -10.15 -1.71
N TRP A 692 -5.85 -10.11 -2.00
CA TRP A 692 -6.40 -10.39 -3.34
C TRP A 692 -6.13 -9.25 -4.34
N LEU A 693 -5.96 -8.02 -3.87
CA LEU A 693 -5.60 -6.84 -4.66
C LEU A 693 -4.09 -6.53 -4.61
N PHE A 694 -3.27 -7.38 -3.97
CA PHE A 694 -1.84 -7.14 -3.80
C PHE A 694 -1.11 -7.08 -5.14
N GLY A 695 -0.27 -6.07 -5.33
CA GLY A 695 0.42 -5.79 -6.59
C GLY A 695 -0.42 -5.00 -7.62
N THR A 696 -1.68 -4.67 -7.32
CA THR A 696 -2.43 -3.68 -8.11
C THR A 696 -2.17 -2.25 -7.61
N ALA A 697 -2.49 -1.25 -8.44
CA ALA A 697 -2.42 0.17 -8.05
C ALA A 697 -3.56 0.62 -7.13
N ILE A 698 -4.51 -0.27 -6.81
CA ILE A 698 -5.75 0.07 -6.10
C ILE A 698 -5.47 0.14 -4.59
N ARG A 699 -6.00 1.18 -3.93
CA ARG A 699 -5.79 1.45 -2.50
C ARG A 699 -7.13 1.79 -1.83
N PRO A 700 -7.32 1.46 -0.54
CA PRO A 700 -8.53 1.81 0.17
C PRO A 700 -8.53 3.28 0.60
N THR A 701 -9.68 3.94 0.49
CA THR A 701 -9.95 5.27 1.05
C THR A 701 -10.37 5.14 2.52
N HIS A 702 -9.80 5.98 3.38
CA HIS A 702 -10.15 5.99 4.80
C HIS A 702 -11.52 6.66 5.07
N ASP A 703 -12.30 6.09 5.99
CA ASP A 703 -13.33 6.79 6.74
C ASP A 703 -13.11 6.58 8.25
N PRO A 704 -12.79 7.62 9.04
CA PRO A 704 -12.58 7.49 10.49
C PRO A 704 -13.89 7.26 11.27
N ARG A 705 -15.05 7.54 10.67
CA ARG A 705 -16.37 7.35 11.31
C ARG A 705 -16.76 5.87 11.45
N ILE A 706 -15.96 4.96 10.91
CA ILE A 706 -16.09 3.52 11.08
C ILE A 706 -15.09 3.11 12.18
N GLN A 707 -15.54 2.39 13.19
CA GLN A 707 -14.72 1.94 14.32
C GLN A 707 -14.88 0.42 14.54
N ASP A 708 -13.83 -0.26 15.00
CA ASP A 708 -13.83 -1.70 15.30
C ASP A 708 -13.65 -2.02 16.79
N LEU A 709 -13.60 -1.00 17.64
CA LEU A 709 -13.63 -1.12 19.10
C LEU A 709 -15.09 -1.00 19.61
N GLU A 710 -15.55 -1.96 20.42
CA GLU A 710 -16.91 -1.93 21.00
C GLU A 710 -17.08 -0.81 22.05
N GLN A 711 -16.01 -0.46 22.77
CA GLN A 711 -16.04 0.49 23.90
C GLN A 711 -15.94 1.98 23.50
N VAL A 712 -15.82 2.29 22.20
CA VAL A 712 -15.76 3.69 21.73
C VAL A 712 -17.10 4.13 21.15
N CYS A 713 -17.44 5.41 21.31
CA CYS A 713 -18.60 6.01 20.66
C CYS A 713 -18.40 7.52 20.47
N GLU A 714 -18.66 8.00 19.25
CA GLU A 714 -18.73 9.42 18.90
C GLU A 714 -20.06 9.68 18.13
N ASN A 715 -20.59 10.90 18.19
CA ASN A 715 -21.96 11.17 17.72
C ASN A 715 -22.13 11.19 16.19
N ASP A 716 -21.03 11.24 15.46
CA ASP A 716 -20.92 11.22 14.00
C ASP A 716 -20.47 9.86 13.43
N LEU A 717 -20.30 8.83 14.28
CA LEU A 717 -19.92 7.49 13.82
C LEU A 717 -20.95 6.92 12.82
N LEU A 718 -20.42 6.42 11.71
CA LEU A 718 -21.13 5.76 10.63
C LEU A 718 -21.37 4.27 10.92
N ALA A 719 -20.42 3.61 11.59
CA ALA A 719 -20.57 2.22 12.05
C ALA A 719 -19.67 1.85 13.24
N LYS A 720 -20.17 0.96 14.12
CA LYS A 720 -19.40 0.33 15.21
C LYS A 720 -19.96 -1.05 15.63
N PRO A 721 -19.13 -1.94 16.19
CA PRO A 721 -19.58 -3.23 16.72
C PRO A 721 -20.24 -3.11 18.12
N PHE A 722 -21.06 -4.11 18.42
CA PHE A 722 -21.73 -4.41 19.69
C PHE A 722 -21.64 -5.92 19.99
N THR A 723 -20.43 -6.48 19.90
CA THR A 723 -20.17 -7.92 19.96
C THR A 723 -20.59 -8.56 21.27
N ALA A 724 -20.31 -7.91 22.41
CA ALA A 724 -20.64 -8.39 23.76
C ALA A 724 -22.01 -7.88 24.26
N SER A 725 -22.48 -6.72 23.80
CA SER A 725 -23.78 -6.15 24.19
C SER A 725 -24.72 -5.81 23.01
N PRO A 726 -25.17 -6.79 22.19
CA PRO A 726 -26.01 -6.54 21.01
C PRO A 726 -27.29 -5.73 21.28
N SER A 727 -27.92 -5.89 22.44
CA SER A 727 -29.15 -5.18 22.81
C SER A 727 -28.99 -3.65 22.90
N LEU A 728 -27.76 -3.14 23.02
CA LEU A 728 -27.49 -1.70 23.01
C LEU A 728 -27.61 -1.08 21.60
N MET A 729 -27.59 -1.87 20.52
CA MET A 729 -27.93 -1.39 19.17
C MET A 729 -29.31 -0.72 19.14
N THR A 730 -30.28 -1.30 19.84
CA THR A 730 -31.65 -0.77 19.91
C THR A 730 -31.71 0.56 20.70
N ALA A 731 -30.80 0.78 21.65
CA ALA A 731 -30.67 2.08 22.32
C ALA A 731 -30.07 3.15 21.38
N MET A 732 -29.00 2.80 20.65
CA MET A 732 -28.37 3.68 19.64
C MET A 732 -29.35 4.04 18.51
N TYR A 733 -30.10 3.06 18.01
CA TYR A 733 -31.19 3.26 17.05
C TYR A 733 -32.26 4.22 17.57
N ASN A 734 -32.75 3.99 18.79
CA ASN A 734 -33.75 4.87 19.40
C ASN A 734 -33.23 6.30 19.60
N ASN A 735 -31.95 6.49 19.91
CA ASN A 735 -31.37 7.84 19.96
C ASN A 735 -31.44 8.53 18.60
N VAL A 736 -30.97 7.86 17.54
CA VAL A 736 -30.96 8.38 16.15
C VAL A 736 -32.37 8.76 15.69
N VAL A 737 -33.34 7.86 15.82
CA VAL A 737 -34.73 8.10 15.35
C VAL A 737 -35.43 9.22 16.13
N HIS A 738 -35.10 9.43 17.40
CA HIS A 738 -35.65 10.51 18.22
C HIS A 738 -34.80 11.80 18.21
N GLY A 739 -33.82 11.93 17.31
CA GLY A 739 -32.99 13.14 17.17
C GLY A 739 -32.11 13.44 18.38
N ARG A 740 -31.78 12.43 19.19
CA ARG A 740 -30.88 12.54 20.35
C ARG A 740 -29.43 12.32 19.91
N PRO A 741 -28.43 12.76 20.71
CA PRO A 741 -27.04 12.36 20.50
C PRO A 741 -26.93 10.84 20.41
N GLN A 742 -26.34 10.34 19.33
CA GLN A 742 -26.30 8.92 18.98
C GLN A 742 -25.78 8.04 20.13
N CYS A 743 -24.76 8.52 20.86
CA CYS A 743 -24.11 7.80 21.96
C CYS A 743 -24.76 8.02 23.35
N ALA A 744 -25.92 8.67 23.44
CA ALA A 744 -26.56 8.94 24.74
C ALA A 744 -26.92 7.64 25.48
N GLY A 745 -26.32 7.41 26.64
CA GLY A 745 -26.52 6.19 27.43
C GLY A 745 -25.67 4.99 27.01
N LEU A 746 -24.68 5.19 26.13
CA LEU A 746 -23.62 4.22 25.85
C LEU A 746 -22.35 4.58 26.63
N ASP A 747 -21.39 3.65 26.68
CA ASP A 747 -20.04 3.92 27.16
C ASP A 747 -19.37 5.00 26.28
N LEU A 748 -18.73 5.96 26.93
CA LEU A 748 -18.03 7.11 26.36
C LEU A 748 -16.61 7.27 26.92
N ASP A 749 -16.19 6.41 27.85
CA ASP A 749 -14.93 6.57 28.57
C ASP A 749 -13.73 6.43 27.63
N HIS A 750 -13.82 5.64 26.55
CA HIS A 750 -12.71 5.38 25.63
C HIS A 750 -12.76 6.22 24.35
N CYS A 751 -11.59 6.69 23.91
CA CYS A 751 -11.42 7.50 22.70
C CYS A 751 -11.49 6.66 21.42
N ALA A 752 -12.32 7.06 20.45
CA ALA A 752 -12.32 6.45 19.12
C ALA A 752 -11.00 6.69 18.38
N VAL A 753 -10.54 5.70 17.60
CA VAL A 753 -9.30 5.80 16.83
C VAL A 753 -9.46 6.91 15.79
N CYS A 754 -8.43 7.74 15.61
CA CYS A 754 -8.45 8.96 14.79
C CYS A 754 -9.28 10.14 15.33
N TYR A 755 -9.99 10.01 16.46
CA TYR A 755 -10.70 11.14 17.09
C TYR A 755 -9.86 11.86 18.17
N PRO A 756 -10.20 13.11 18.53
CA PRO A 756 -9.55 13.86 19.61
C PRO A 756 -9.95 13.35 21.01
N CYS A 757 -8.98 12.89 21.80
CA CYS A 757 -9.21 12.23 23.10
C CYS A 757 -9.40 13.19 24.29
N HIS A 758 -10.03 14.35 24.09
CA HIS A 758 -10.16 15.36 25.16
C HIS A 758 -11.13 14.90 26.26
N GLY A 759 -10.59 14.62 27.45
CA GLY A 759 -11.37 14.25 28.64
C GLY A 759 -11.82 12.79 28.70
N LYS A 760 -11.29 11.91 27.85
CA LYS A 760 -11.57 10.47 27.83
C LYS A 760 -10.43 9.67 28.48
N ASN A 761 -10.77 8.52 29.06
CA ASN A 761 -9.85 7.53 29.63
C ASN A 761 -9.20 6.69 28.52
N GLY A 762 -7.88 6.82 28.36
CA GLY A 762 -7.11 6.06 27.36
C GLY A 762 -7.07 6.74 25.99
N ASP A 763 -5.85 7.08 25.57
CA ASP A 763 -5.54 7.56 24.22
C ASP A 763 -5.18 6.34 23.34
N TRP A 764 -5.70 6.26 22.11
CA TRP A 764 -5.30 5.22 21.15
C TRP A 764 -3.80 5.23 20.82
N ARG A 765 -3.09 6.35 21.05
CA ARG A 765 -1.61 6.41 21.01
C ARG A 765 -0.95 5.47 22.01
N SER A 766 -1.59 5.18 23.15
CA SER A 766 -1.09 4.23 24.15
C SER A 766 -1.08 2.78 23.66
N LEU A 767 -1.86 2.46 22.62
CA LEU A 767 -1.84 1.18 21.91
C LEU A 767 -0.66 1.08 20.91
N GLY A 768 0.20 2.10 20.83
CA GLY A 768 1.29 2.18 19.86
C GLY A 768 0.82 2.52 18.46
N LEU A 769 -0.29 3.25 18.31
CA LEU A 769 -0.88 3.65 17.03
C LEU A 769 -0.72 5.15 16.76
N GLN A 770 -0.59 5.50 15.48
CA GLN A 770 -0.77 6.86 14.96
C GLN A 770 -1.86 6.84 13.87
N CYS A 771 -2.66 7.91 13.75
CA CYS A 771 -3.65 8.02 12.67
C CYS A 771 -3.41 9.26 11.81
N ASP A 772 -3.57 9.07 10.51
CA ASP A 772 -3.66 10.10 9.48
C ASP A 772 -5.11 10.13 8.98
N THR A 773 -5.74 11.30 8.99
CA THR A 773 -7.18 11.47 8.67
C THR A 773 -7.55 11.12 7.22
N ILE A 774 -6.57 11.01 6.32
CA ILE A 774 -6.76 10.64 4.91
C ILE A 774 -6.19 9.23 4.64
N LYS A 775 -5.03 8.90 5.22
CA LYS A 775 -4.27 7.67 4.92
C LYS A 775 -4.56 6.51 5.88
N GLY A 776 -5.26 6.74 6.99
CA GLY A 776 -5.64 5.72 7.98
C GLY A 776 -4.60 5.43 9.07
N VAL A 777 -4.87 4.40 9.86
CA VAL A 777 -4.14 4.02 11.08
C VAL A 777 -2.84 3.29 10.75
N SER A 778 -1.74 3.66 11.40
CA SER A 778 -0.41 3.03 11.27
C SER A 778 0.28 2.88 12.64
N PRO A 779 1.41 2.15 12.75
CA PRO A 779 2.13 2.05 14.02
C PRO A 779 2.79 3.39 14.38
N LEU A 780 2.77 3.76 15.66
CA LEU A 780 3.44 4.97 16.17
C LEU A 780 4.96 4.90 16.01
N ASN A 781 5.53 3.69 16.15
CA ASN A 781 6.95 3.39 15.91
C ASN A 781 7.05 2.24 14.91
N SER A 782 7.54 2.50 13.69
CA SER A 782 7.88 1.45 12.72
C SER A 782 9.19 0.75 13.11
N GLY A 783 9.08 -0.41 13.76
CA GLY A 783 10.23 -1.27 14.08
C GLY A 783 10.93 -1.90 12.85
N TYR A 784 10.44 -1.62 11.65
CA TYR A 784 11.05 -1.97 10.38
C TYR A 784 11.82 -0.76 9.86
N LYS A 785 13.13 -0.93 9.59
CA LYS A 785 13.81 -0.02 8.68
C LYS A 785 13.14 -0.11 7.32
N GLU A 786 12.91 1.03 6.68
CA GLU A 786 12.56 1.04 5.27
C GLU A 786 13.67 0.34 4.47
N ILE A 787 13.26 -0.44 3.46
CA ILE A 787 14.23 -1.12 2.58
C ILE A 787 14.80 -0.02 1.70
N ALA A 788 16.05 0.38 1.96
CA ALA A 788 16.71 1.41 1.17
C ALA A 788 16.73 1.03 -0.31
N ASP A 789 16.45 2.01 -1.17
CA ASP A 789 16.22 1.86 -2.62
C ASP A 789 17.51 1.57 -3.41
N GLY A 790 18.19 0.48 -3.06
CA GLY A 790 19.41 0.00 -3.69
C GLY A 790 20.55 1.02 -3.64
N VAL A 791 20.87 1.56 -4.81
CA VAL A 791 21.96 2.52 -5.03
C VAL A 791 21.38 3.70 -5.81
N VAL A 792 21.43 4.91 -5.25
CA VAL A 792 20.77 6.11 -5.80
C VAL A 792 21.64 6.98 -6.73
N LYS A 793 22.91 6.61 -6.91
CA LYS A 793 23.84 7.19 -7.90
C LYS A 793 24.35 6.08 -8.82
N ASP A 794 24.37 6.32 -10.13
CA ASP A 794 25.05 5.45 -11.09
C ASP A 794 26.55 5.72 -11.13
N VAL A 795 27.32 4.69 -11.47
CA VAL A 795 28.76 4.80 -11.74
C VAL A 795 28.93 5.15 -13.21
N LEU A 796 29.14 6.43 -13.50
CA LEU A 796 29.42 6.91 -14.86
C LEU A 796 30.91 6.72 -15.21
N PRO A 797 31.26 6.58 -16.50
CA PRO A 797 32.66 6.51 -16.93
C PRO A 797 33.40 7.81 -16.63
N VAL A 798 34.58 7.72 -16.00
CA VAL A 798 35.46 8.86 -15.68
C VAL A 798 35.95 9.52 -16.97
N SER A 799 36.24 10.83 -16.93
CA SER A 799 36.80 11.57 -18.06
C SER A 799 38.28 11.23 -18.34
N ASP A 800 38.56 10.05 -18.88
CA ASP A 800 39.84 9.77 -19.54
C ASP A 800 39.87 10.51 -20.88
N SER A 801 40.86 11.40 -21.09
CA SER A 801 40.97 12.27 -22.28
C SER A 801 41.32 11.53 -23.58
N ASP A 802 41.61 10.24 -23.47
CA ASP A 802 42.26 9.40 -24.47
C ASP A 802 41.31 8.27 -24.96
N ASP A 803 40.01 8.37 -24.64
CA ASP A 803 38.94 7.55 -25.25
C ASP A 803 38.70 8.04 -26.69
N ASP A 804 39.49 7.53 -27.64
CA ASP A 804 39.53 7.88 -29.09
C ASP A 804 38.13 7.93 -29.77
N ASP A 805 37.12 7.33 -29.14
CA ASP A 805 35.74 7.22 -29.63
C ASP A 805 34.82 8.36 -29.13
N ASP A 806 35.28 9.37 -28.36
CA ASP A 806 34.41 10.41 -27.76
C ASP A 806 34.38 11.78 -28.47
N ASP A 807 33.31 12.02 -29.23
CA ASP A 807 33.07 13.27 -29.97
C ASP A 807 32.99 14.51 -29.06
N TRP A 808 33.69 15.58 -29.45
CA TRP A 808 33.64 16.89 -28.81
C TRP A 808 32.43 17.72 -29.27
N ILE A 809 31.72 18.31 -28.30
CA ILE A 809 30.69 19.35 -28.52
C ILE A 809 31.34 20.73 -28.44
N ILE A 810 32.32 20.90 -27.54
CA ILE A 810 33.25 22.03 -27.47
C ILE A 810 34.65 21.46 -27.19
N ASP A 811 35.54 21.57 -28.17
CA ASP A 811 36.92 21.06 -28.16
C ASP A 811 37.64 21.25 -26.81
N GLY A 812 38.06 20.16 -26.18
CA GLY A 812 38.82 20.16 -24.93
C GLY A 812 38.07 20.66 -23.69
N ILE A 813 36.75 20.87 -23.78
CA ILE A 813 35.90 21.41 -22.70
C ILE A 813 34.70 20.51 -22.40
N LEU A 814 33.94 20.13 -23.43
CA LEU A 814 32.67 19.39 -23.32
C LEU A 814 32.57 18.35 -24.43
N SER A 815 32.50 17.07 -24.06
CA SER A 815 32.20 15.97 -24.98
C SER A 815 30.75 15.53 -24.86
N ARG A 816 30.35 14.57 -25.70
CA ARG A 816 29.04 13.91 -25.60
C ARG A 816 28.78 13.18 -24.27
N LYS A 817 29.83 12.64 -23.60
CA LYS A 817 29.73 11.88 -22.33
C LYS A 817 30.07 12.68 -21.07
N THR A 818 31.00 13.64 -21.15
CA THR A 818 31.58 14.28 -19.95
C THR A 818 32.12 15.70 -20.23
N SER A 819 32.54 16.41 -19.18
CA SER A 819 33.22 17.70 -19.30
C SER A 819 34.50 17.72 -18.48
N LYS A 820 35.44 18.60 -18.85
CA LYS A 820 36.70 18.85 -18.13
C LYS A 820 36.52 19.09 -16.61
N TYR A 821 35.34 19.54 -16.19
CA TYR A 821 35.05 19.93 -14.81
C TYR A 821 34.29 18.85 -14.02
N SER A 822 33.72 17.85 -14.68
CA SER A 822 32.64 17.02 -14.11
C SER A 822 33.07 16.03 -13.01
N ASP A 823 34.33 15.62 -12.98
CA ASP A 823 34.87 14.65 -12.01
C ASP A 823 35.82 15.27 -10.96
N GLY A 824 36.24 16.52 -11.13
CA GLY A 824 37.19 17.21 -10.25
C GLY A 824 36.54 18.18 -9.26
N ASP A 825 37.33 18.78 -8.37
CA ASP A 825 36.85 19.75 -7.38
C ASP A 825 36.18 21.00 -8.01
N ASP A 826 36.59 21.35 -9.24
CA ASP A 826 36.04 22.45 -10.04
C ASP A 826 34.63 22.17 -10.61
N TRP A 827 34.01 20.99 -10.37
CA TRP A 827 32.61 20.69 -10.77
C TRP A 827 31.61 21.78 -10.35
N SER A 828 31.91 22.39 -9.18
CA SER A 828 31.16 23.44 -8.54
C SER A 828 31.13 24.78 -9.30
N LEU A 829 32.02 24.96 -10.27
CA LEU A 829 32.13 26.15 -11.13
C LEU A 829 31.27 26.07 -12.38
N VAL A 830 30.67 24.92 -12.68
CA VAL A 830 29.83 24.73 -13.88
C VAL A 830 28.43 25.28 -13.62
N TYR A 831 27.98 26.18 -14.48
CA TYR A 831 26.62 26.74 -14.48
C TYR A 831 25.94 26.45 -15.83
N TRP A 832 24.81 25.77 -15.78
CA TRP A 832 23.93 25.50 -16.92
C TRP A 832 22.77 26.49 -16.92
N VAL A 833 22.59 27.18 -18.04
CA VAL A 833 21.45 28.09 -18.27
C VAL A 833 20.88 27.82 -19.65
N CYS A 834 19.57 27.98 -19.82
CA CYS A 834 18.88 27.70 -21.09
C CYS A 834 18.16 28.93 -21.62
N TRP A 835 18.21 29.14 -22.95
CA TRP A 835 17.54 30.24 -23.61
C TRP A 835 16.98 29.85 -24.98
N THR A 836 15.66 29.76 -25.08
CA THR A 836 14.93 29.35 -26.29
C THR A 836 14.20 30.49 -27.02
N SER A 837 14.25 31.71 -26.46
CA SER A 837 13.54 32.87 -27.00
C SER A 837 14.38 33.63 -28.04
N HIS A 838 13.73 34.40 -28.92
CA HIS A 838 14.43 35.22 -29.94
C HIS A 838 15.44 36.21 -29.29
N PRO A 839 16.65 36.43 -29.84
CA PRO A 839 17.73 37.18 -29.16
C PRO A 839 17.33 38.58 -28.67
N THR A 840 16.46 39.29 -29.40
CA THR A 840 15.96 40.64 -29.03
C THR A 840 15.11 40.69 -27.75
N THR A 841 14.78 39.53 -27.16
CA THR A 841 14.10 39.42 -25.86
C THR A 841 15.07 39.31 -24.67
N PHE A 842 16.38 39.16 -24.93
CA PHE A 842 17.42 39.10 -23.90
C PHE A 842 17.70 40.51 -23.34
N THR A 843 16.93 40.91 -22.32
CA THR A 843 17.05 42.21 -21.64
C THR A 843 18.14 42.26 -20.58
N GLU A 844 18.50 43.47 -20.13
CA GLU A 844 19.40 43.79 -19.01
C GLU A 844 19.24 42.93 -17.75
N ARG A 845 18.02 42.45 -17.45
CA ARG A 845 17.78 41.55 -16.30
C ARG A 845 18.59 40.27 -16.42
N HIS A 846 18.68 39.72 -17.63
CA HIS A 846 19.37 38.48 -17.94
C HIS A 846 20.90 38.68 -18.02
N TRP A 847 21.35 39.82 -18.55
CA TRP A 847 22.77 40.23 -18.47
C TRP A 847 23.24 40.32 -17.01
N ARG A 848 22.47 41.01 -16.16
CA ARG A 848 22.78 41.08 -14.72
C ARG A 848 22.70 39.73 -14.02
N ALA A 849 21.75 38.85 -14.37
CA ALA A 849 21.70 37.49 -13.80
C ALA A 849 23.01 36.71 -14.02
N LEU A 850 23.66 36.87 -15.18
CA LEU A 850 24.98 36.30 -15.48
C LEU A 850 26.11 37.03 -14.73
N GLU A 851 26.12 38.37 -14.73
CA GLU A 851 27.10 39.14 -13.96
C GLU A 851 27.08 38.80 -12.47
N MET A 852 25.91 38.55 -11.89
CA MET A 852 25.75 38.20 -10.48
C MET A 852 26.38 36.85 -10.11
N VAL A 853 26.49 35.91 -11.06
CA VAL A 853 27.31 34.70 -10.89
C VAL A 853 28.79 35.09 -10.82
N TRP A 854 29.29 35.83 -11.81
CA TRP A 854 30.71 36.21 -11.91
C TRP A 854 31.20 37.23 -10.88
N VAL A 855 30.32 38.04 -10.27
CA VAL A 855 30.66 38.92 -9.15
C VAL A 855 31.00 38.09 -7.90
N HIS A 856 30.33 36.97 -7.69
CA HIS A 856 30.54 36.11 -6.51
C HIS A 856 31.55 34.98 -6.76
N GLU A 857 31.48 34.33 -7.93
CA GLU A 857 32.43 33.33 -8.41
C GLU A 857 32.99 33.73 -9.80
N PRO A 858 34.04 34.55 -9.85
CA PRO A 858 34.67 34.97 -11.11
C PRO A 858 35.23 33.81 -11.94
N ARG A 859 35.48 32.63 -11.36
CA ARG A 859 35.94 31.43 -12.09
C ARG A 859 34.79 30.64 -12.74
N ALA A 860 33.53 31.03 -12.54
CA ALA A 860 32.37 30.30 -13.04
C ALA A 860 32.36 30.16 -14.58
N VAL A 861 32.03 28.95 -15.03
CA VAL A 861 31.94 28.53 -16.42
C VAL A 861 30.48 28.34 -16.78
N ILE A 862 29.94 29.24 -17.60
CA ILE A 862 28.53 29.25 -17.97
C ILE A 862 28.34 28.60 -19.34
N PHE A 863 27.54 27.54 -19.41
CA PHE A 863 27.08 26.95 -20.66
C PHE A 863 25.65 27.42 -20.95
N MET A 864 25.53 28.26 -21.98
CA MET A 864 24.26 28.78 -22.48
C MET A 864 23.71 27.82 -23.54
N ILE A 865 22.74 27.01 -23.14
CA ILE A 865 22.07 26.05 -24.00
C ILE A 865 20.98 26.78 -24.80
N SER A 866 21.16 26.94 -26.12
CA SER A 866 20.27 27.80 -26.91
C SER A 866 20.15 27.40 -28.37
N ASN A 867 18.93 27.31 -28.88
CA ASN A 867 18.62 27.18 -30.30
C ASN A 867 18.50 28.54 -31.03
N THR A 868 18.75 29.68 -30.35
CA THR A 868 18.48 31.02 -30.89
C THR A 868 19.61 32.05 -30.77
N LEU A 869 20.46 31.98 -29.73
CA LEU A 869 21.56 32.93 -29.54
C LEU A 869 22.80 32.49 -30.36
N PRO A 870 23.42 33.34 -31.20
CA PRO A 870 24.62 32.96 -31.93
C PRO A 870 25.82 32.75 -31.00
N GLN A 871 26.81 31.94 -31.42
CA GLN A 871 28.01 31.63 -30.61
C GLN A 871 28.77 32.87 -30.11
N SER A 872 28.81 33.95 -30.89
CA SER A 872 29.47 35.22 -30.56
C SER A 872 28.63 36.19 -29.73
N PHE A 873 27.41 35.81 -29.30
CA PHE A 873 26.50 36.70 -28.58
C PHE A 873 27.10 37.26 -27.27
N PHE A 874 28.03 36.54 -26.66
CA PHE A 874 28.69 36.90 -25.41
C PHE A 874 30.13 37.42 -25.57
N ASP A 875 30.57 37.75 -26.79
CA ASP A 875 31.92 38.25 -27.05
C ASP A 875 32.25 39.49 -26.21
N ASP A 876 31.27 40.35 -25.96
CA ASP A 876 31.40 41.53 -25.10
C ASP A 876 31.83 41.20 -23.65
N TYR A 877 31.63 39.96 -23.18
CA TYR A 877 32.05 39.46 -21.86
C TYR A 877 33.26 38.51 -21.92
N THR A 878 33.34 37.65 -22.94
CA THR A 878 34.49 36.72 -23.09
C THR A 878 35.80 37.46 -23.38
N ASN A 879 35.74 38.63 -24.01
CA ASN A 879 36.89 39.54 -24.16
C ASN A 879 37.47 40.01 -22.81
N TYR A 880 36.65 40.13 -21.75
CA TYR A 880 37.09 40.42 -20.37
C TYR A 880 37.54 39.17 -19.60
N GLY A 881 37.54 38.00 -20.26
CA GLY A 881 37.98 36.70 -19.74
C GLY A 881 36.93 35.92 -18.95
N TYR A 882 35.67 36.38 -18.90
CA TYR A 882 34.58 35.63 -18.29
C TYR A 882 34.19 34.45 -19.19
N ASN A 883 34.09 33.25 -18.62
CA ASN A 883 33.91 32.04 -19.41
C ASN A 883 32.42 31.73 -19.61
N ILE A 884 31.90 32.05 -20.79
CA ILE A 884 30.59 31.62 -21.27
C ILE A 884 30.72 31.02 -22.67
N LYS A 885 29.96 29.95 -22.92
CA LYS A 885 29.91 29.23 -24.20
C LYS A 885 28.46 28.97 -24.59
N VAL A 886 28.10 29.22 -25.85
CA VAL A 886 26.78 28.87 -26.38
C VAL A 886 26.83 27.48 -26.99
N VAL A 887 25.97 26.58 -26.52
CA VAL A 887 25.77 25.23 -27.08
C VAL A 887 24.49 25.27 -27.90
N HIS A 888 24.63 25.12 -29.22
CA HIS A 888 23.49 25.09 -30.14
C HIS A 888 22.85 23.71 -30.15
N PHE A 889 21.71 23.57 -29.47
CA PHE A 889 20.91 22.35 -29.52
C PHE A 889 19.83 22.46 -30.61
N ASP A 890 19.51 21.31 -31.19
CA ASP A 890 18.33 21.03 -32.00
C ASP A 890 18.06 19.52 -31.94
N LYS A 891 17.02 19.05 -32.64
CA LYS A 891 16.63 17.63 -32.69
C LYS A 891 17.79 16.71 -33.09
N GLU A 892 18.49 17.06 -34.17
CA GLU A 892 19.54 16.22 -34.75
C GLU A 892 20.78 16.21 -33.87
N ASN A 893 21.20 17.39 -33.37
CA ASN A 893 22.31 17.51 -32.43
C ASN A 893 22.07 16.71 -31.14
N LEU A 894 20.87 16.78 -30.53
CA LEU A 894 20.54 16.00 -29.33
C LEU A 894 20.56 14.48 -29.59
N LEU A 895 20.11 14.02 -30.75
CA LEU A 895 20.15 12.60 -31.12
C LEU A 895 21.57 12.13 -31.46
N ASN A 896 22.36 12.95 -32.16
CA ASN A 896 23.74 12.65 -32.56
C ASN A 896 24.72 12.61 -31.37
N TRP A 897 24.61 13.58 -30.45
CA TRP A 897 25.36 13.58 -29.19
C TRP A 897 24.91 12.50 -28.20
N GLN A 898 23.91 11.68 -28.56
CA GLN A 898 23.33 10.67 -27.70
C GLN A 898 22.79 11.25 -26.38
N TRP A 899 22.25 12.47 -26.42
CA TRP A 899 21.63 13.14 -25.29
C TRP A 899 20.21 12.60 -25.05
N TYR A 900 20.14 11.29 -24.79
CA TYR A 900 18.98 10.54 -24.33
C TYR A 900 19.38 9.45 -23.33
N PHE A 901 18.47 9.18 -22.40
CA PHE A 901 18.69 8.23 -21.32
C PHE A 901 18.45 6.77 -21.73
N GLY A 902 17.52 6.55 -22.66
CA GLY A 902 17.11 5.23 -23.11
C GLY A 902 16.02 5.31 -24.19
N PRO A 903 15.37 4.19 -24.55
CA PRO A 903 14.43 4.14 -25.67
C PRO A 903 13.30 5.17 -25.57
N GLY A 904 12.63 5.30 -24.42
CA GLY A 904 11.48 6.20 -24.27
C GLY A 904 11.83 7.68 -24.56
N THR A 905 12.97 8.16 -24.04
CA THR A 905 13.45 9.53 -24.26
C THR A 905 13.98 9.75 -25.67
N LYS A 906 14.61 8.72 -26.27
CA LYS A 906 15.02 8.73 -27.68
C LYS A 906 13.83 8.80 -28.63
N ASP A 907 12.78 8.02 -28.37
CA ASP A 907 11.55 8.02 -29.16
C ASP A 907 10.81 9.36 -29.02
N TRP A 908 10.78 9.92 -27.81
CA TRP A 908 10.23 11.26 -27.56
C TRP A 908 10.96 12.37 -28.33
N LEU A 909 12.31 12.36 -28.34
CA LEU A 909 13.11 13.27 -29.18
C LEU A 909 12.94 12.99 -30.70
N SER A 910 12.74 11.73 -31.10
CA SER A 910 12.50 11.37 -32.50
C SER A 910 11.17 11.93 -33.03
N ASP A 911 10.15 11.99 -32.15
CA ASP A 911 8.83 12.58 -32.38
C ASP A 911 8.77 14.13 -32.23
N TRP A 912 9.90 14.83 -32.14
CA TRP A 912 9.98 16.29 -31.93
C TRP A 912 8.94 17.11 -32.72
N ASP A 913 8.85 16.89 -34.03
CA ASP A 913 7.99 17.64 -34.96
C ASP A 913 6.48 17.46 -34.69
N LYS A 914 6.11 16.44 -33.92
CA LYS A 914 4.75 16.19 -33.41
C LYS A 914 4.54 16.93 -32.08
N TRP A 915 5.54 16.94 -31.19
CA TRP A 915 5.44 17.57 -29.87
C TRP A 915 5.60 19.09 -29.88
N GLU A 916 6.38 19.66 -30.79
CA GLU A 916 6.67 21.11 -30.84
C GLU A 916 5.41 21.98 -31.00
N LYS A 917 4.32 21.41 -31.51
CA LYS A 917 3.01 22.05 -31.65
C LYS A 917 2.26 22.23 -30.31
N GLY A 918 2.69 21.55 -29.24
CA GLY A 918 2.07 21.60 -27.91
C GLY A 918 2.49 22.85 -27.13
N GLN A 919 1.52 23.49 -26.45
CA GLN A 919 1.72 24.79 -25.78
C GLN A 919 2.92 24.82 -24.83
N TYR A 920 3.19 23.72 -24.13
CA TYR A 920 4.24 23.65 -23.11
C TYR A 920 5.53 22.95 -23.56
N PHE A 921 5.64 22.54 -24.84
CA PHE A 921 6.78 21.77 -25.34
C PHE A 921 8.13 22.40 -25.01
N TYR A 922 8.31 23.70 -25.29
CA TYR A 922 9.59 24.36 -25.02
C TYR A 922 9.94 24.46 -23.53
N TRP A 923 8.95 24.46 -22.62
CA TRP A 923 9.21 24.35 -21.18
C TRP A 923 9.62 22.92 -20.82
N HIS A 924 8.81 21.93 -21.22
CA HIS A 924 9.07 20.51 -21.02
C HIS A 924 10.45 20.07 -21.58
N LEU A 925 10.88 20.66 -22.70
CA LEU A 925 12.21 20.49 -23.28
C LEU A 925 13.32 21.05 -22.38
N THR A 926 13.14 22.23 -21.76
CA THR A 926 14.10 22.73 -20.76
C THR A 926 14.13 21.89 -19.48
N ASP A 927 12.98 21.32 -19.08
CA ASP A 927 12.87 20.39 -17.95
C ASP A 927 13.65 19.10 -18.21
N TYR A 928 13.50 18.53 -19.41
CA TYR A 928 14.28 17.40 -19.89
C TYR A 928 15.80 17.72 -19.94
N ILE A 929 16.17 18.83 -20.59
CA ILE A 929 17.57 19.25 -20.75
C ILE A 929 18.26 19.45 -19.40
N ARG A 930 17.63 20.09 -18.40
CA ARG A 930 18.28 20.28 -17.09
C ARG A 930 18.49 18.98 -16.32
N CYS A 931 17.60 18.01 -16.45
CA CYS A 931 17.80 16.67 -15.91
C CYS A 931 19.00 15.97 -16.57
N LEU A 932 19.09 16.06 -17.89
CA LEU A 932 20.19 15.48 -18.67
C LEU A 932 21.56 16.08 -18.31
N LEU A 933 21.64 17.41 -18.20
CA LEU A 933 22.90 18.09 -17.89
C LEU A 933 23.39 17.79 -16.47
N LEU A 934 22.50 17.79 -15.48
CA LEU A 934 22.85 17.42 -14.10
C LEU A 934 23.19 15.93 -13.96
N TYR A 935 22.55 15.04 -14.72
CA TYR A 935 22.91 13.62 -14.74
C TYR A 935 24.27 13.37 -15.39
N ASN A 936 24.54 13.89 -16.59
CA ASN A 936 25.76 13.58 -17.36
C ASN A 936 26.99 14.36 -16.87
N TYR A 937 26.82 15.62 -16.47
CA TYR A 937 27.93 16.55 -16.21
C TYR A 937 27.96 17.13 -14.80
N GLY A 938 26.82 17.17 -14.10
CA GLY A 938 26.69 17.79 -12.79
C GLY A 938 26.83 19.32 -12.86
N GLY A 939 27.18 19.94 -11.72
CA GLY A 939 27.28 21.40 -11.59
C GLY A 939 25.98 22.02 -11.09
N THR A 940 25.76 23.29 -11.43
CA THR A 940 24.58 24.09 -11.03
C THR A 940 23.70 24.37 -12.24
N TYR A 941 22.44 23.92 -12.28
CA TYR A 941 21.45 24.48 -13.21
C TYR A 941 20.76 25.68 -12.56
N MET A 942 20.52 26.73 -13.34
CA MET A 942 19.65 27.85 -12.96
C MET A 942 18.84 28.38 -14.14
N ASP A 943 17.62 28.82 -13.87
CA ASP A 943 16.84 29.62 -14.83
C ASP A 943 17.41 31.04 -14.96
N MET A 944 17.23 31.66 -16.14
CA MET A 944 17.77 32.99 -16.46
C MET A 944 17.10 34.16 -15.72
N ASP A 945 16.19 33.86 -14.80
CA ASP A 945 15.47 34.78 -13.92
C ASP A 945 15.84 34.59 -12.42
N ALA A 946 16.81 33.72 -12.12
CA ALA A 946 17.27 33.40 -10.77
C ALA A 946 18.49 34.25 -10.35
N LEU A 947 18.30 35.26 -9.50
CA LEU A 947 19.34 36.24 -9.16
C LEU A 947 20.19 35.80 -7.95
N TRP A 948 21.48 35.53 -8.16
CA TRP A 948 22.43 35.16 -7.10
C TRP A 948 22.85 36.34 -6.24
N ILE A 949 22.53 36.31 -4.95
CA ILE A 949 22.84 37.38 -3.99
C ILE A 949 23.92 37.02 -2.96
N ARG A 950 24.27 35.73 -2.85
CA ARG A 950 25.51 35.18 -2.25
C ARG A 950 25.62 33.70 -2.61
N LEU A 951 26.82 33.13 -2.56
CA LEU A 951 27.03 31.70 -2.84
C LEU A 951 26.69 30.80 -1.64
N PRO A 952 26.40 29.50 -1.86
CA PRO A 952 26.41 28.49 -0.80
C PRO A 952 27.78 28.45 -0.10
N PRO A 953 27.86 28.29 1.23
CA PRO A 953 29.13 28.32 1.96
C PRO A 953 29.99 27.07 1.75
N ASP A 954 29.37 25.89 1.58
CA ASP A 954 30.06 24.65 1.19
C ASP A 954 30.03 24.47 -0.33
N THR A 955 31.21 24.29 -0.92
CA THR A 955 31.36 24.02 -2.36
C THR A 955 30.98 22.58 -2.73
N ASN A 956 30.96 21.64 -1.79
CA ASN A 956 30.59 20.25 -2.02
C ASN A 956 29.09 19.96 -1.91
N MET A 957 28.28 20.90 -1.41
CA MET A 957 26.85 20.69 -1.17
C MET A 957 26.08 20.39 -2.46
N GLU A 958 25.25 19.34 -2.39
CA GLU A 958 24.34 18.89 -3.44
C GLU A 958 22.89 19.17 -3.01
N PHE A 959 22.17 20.03 -3.73
CA PHE A 959 20.89 20.58 -3.28
C PHE A 959 19.86 20.92 -4.36
N ILE A 960 18.60 20.96 -3.90
CA ILE A 960 17.43 21.54 -4.57
C ILE A 960 16.67 22.43 -3.58
N GLY A 961 16.01 23.48 -4.07
CA GLY A 961 15.12 24.29 -3.23
C GLY A 961 13.72 23.70 -3.09
N SER A 962 12.93 24.25 -2.17
CA SER A 962 11.51 23.91 -2.00
C SER A 962 10.61 25.15 -2.07
N ASP A 963 9.33 24.97 -2.39
CA ASP A 963 8.29 26.00 -2.21
C ASP A 963 6.96 25.30 -1.82
N TYR A 964 5.91 26.06 -1.57
CA TYR A 964 4.60 25.56 -1.13
C TYR A 964 3.51 25.93 -2.14
N THR A 965 2.75 24.94 -2.60
CA THR A 965 1.52 25.16 -3.38
C THR A 965 0.30 25.11 -2.47
N SER A 966 -0.64 26.02 -2.68
CA SER A 966 -1.95 26.03 -2.00
C SER A 966 -3.07 25.53 -2.93
N VAL A 967 -2.73 24.79 -3.98
CA VAL A 967 -3.67 24.27 -4.98
C VAL A 967 -4.03 22.83 -4.62
N GLU A 968 -5.30 22.57 -4.33
CA GLU A 968 -5.80 21.26 -3.86
C GLU A 968 -5.42 20.09 -4.79
N SER A 969 -5.41 20.31 -6.12
CA SER A 969 -5.02 19.29 -7.08
C SER A 969 -3.54 18.89 -6.99
N ASP A 970 -2.70 19.75 -6.41
CA ASP A 970 -1.26 19.52 -6.33
C ASP A 970 -0.83 18.76 -5.08
N LEU A 971 -1.64 18.77 -4.02
CA LEU A 971 -1.41 18.02 -2.77
C LEU A 971 -1.31 16.49 -2.99
N GLN A 972 -1.80 16.02 -4.14
CA GLN A 972 -1.66 14.63 -4.59
C GLN A 972 -0.20 14.26 -4.91
N TRP A 973 0.63 15.22 -5.35
CA TRP A 973 2.00 14.99 -5.83
C TRP A 973 3.10 15.73 -5.04
N THR A 974 2.75 16.61 -4.10
CA THR A 974 3.67 17.24 -3.13
C THR A 974 4.38 16.21 -2.25
N LEU A 975 5.50 16.56 -1.62
CA LEU A 975 6.24 15.66 -0.71
C LEU A 975 5.36 15.24 0.48
N ASP A 976 4.66 16.21 1.06
CA ASP A 976 3.80 16.07 2.22
C ASP A 976 2.50 16.86 2.07
N ASP A 977 1.62 16.73 3.07
CA ASP A 977 0.29 17.32 3.09
C ASP A 977 0.28 18.84 3.38
N THR A 978 1.44 19.48 3.57
CA THR A 978 1.56 20.95 3.72
C THR A 978 1.63 21.69 2.39
N GLY A 979 1.69 20.96 1.27
CA GLY A 979 1.89 21.52 -0.07
C GLY A 979 3.36 21.71 -0.45
N LEU A 980 4.30 21.15 0.31
CA LEU A 980 5.74 21.24 0.03
C LEU A 980 6.09 20.55 -1.30
N TYR A 981 6.63 21.29 -2.26
CA TYR A 981 7.12 20.77 -3.53
C TYR A 981 8.53 21.26 -3.85
N LEU A 982 9.13 20.69 -4.90
CA LEU A 982 10.50 20.99 -5.32
C LEU A 982 10.48 21.73 -6.67
N PRO A 983 10.63 23.08 -6.68
CA PRO A 983 10.86 23.82 -7.91
C PRO A 983 12.30 23.56 -8.40
N GLN A 984 12.40 23.31 -9.69
CA GLN A 984 13.61 22.91 -10.41
C GLN A 984 14.35 24.10 -11.06
N GLY A 985 14.05 25.33 -10.65
CA GLY A 985 14.60 26.55 -11.25
C GLY A 985 16.01 26.92 -10.75
N VAL A 986 16.45 26.33 -9.63
CA VAL A 986 17.86 26.32 -9.18
C VAL A 986 18.14 24.96 -8.55
N MET A 987 19.14 24.24 -9.06
CA MET A 987 19.53 22.90 -8.62
C MET A 987 21.05 22.74 -8.74
N ARG A 988 21.71 22.02 -7.83
CA ARG A 988 23.16 21.79 -7.86
C ARG A 988 23.51 20.39 -7.41
N PHE A 989 24.14 19.60 -8.27
CA PHE A 989 24.43 18.19 -7.99
C PHE A 989 25.72 17.74 -8.69
N LYS A 990 26.42 16.77 -8.12
CA LYS A 990 27.45 16.01 -8.83
C LYS A 990 26.77 15.05 -9.81
N ARG A 991 27.49 14.62 -10.85
CA ARG A 991 26.91 13.78 -11.89
C ARG A 991 26.50 12.38 -11.39
N GLY A 992 25.58 11.74 -12.12
CA GLY A 992 25.16 10.36 -11.90
C GLY A 992 23.98 10.13 -10.95
N TRP A 993 23.26 11.15 -10.45
CA TRP A 993 22.04 10.91 -9.65
C TRP A 993 20.93 10.26 -10.48
N LYS A 994 20.53 9.04 -10.11
CA LYS A 994 19.55 8.23 -10.86
C LYS A 994 18.20 8.90 -11.05
N LEU A 995 17.81 9.72 -10.07
CA LEU A 995 16.54 10.45 -10.07
C LEU A 995 16.30 11.21 -11.38
N PHE A 996 17.33 11.85 -11.95
CA PHE A 996 17.22 12.62 -13.18
C PHE A 996 16.98 11.73 -14.41
N ARG A 997 17.65 10.58 -14.49
CA ARG A 997 17.41 9.59 -15.55
C ARG A 997 15.99 9.03 -15.44
N GLU A 998 15.68 8.48 -14.27
CA GLU A 998 14.49 7.65 -14.07
C GLU A 998 13.19 8.48 -14.07
N MET A 999 13.20 9.71 -13.54
CA MET A 999 12.07 10.62 -13.71
C MET A 999 11.85 10.99 -15.19
N ALA A 1000 12.92 11.19 -15.95
CA ALA A 1000 12.84 11.61 -17.33
C ALA A 1000 12.41 10.47 -18.26
N GLU A 1001 12.93 9.25 -18.08
CA GLU A 1001 12.46 8.07 -18.81
C GLU A 1001 11.00 7.71 -18.49
N THR A 1002 10.53 8.00 -17.28
CA THR A 1002 9.13 7.79 -16.89
C THR A 1002 8.18 8.76 -17.59
N VAL A 1003 8.58 10.03 -17.80
CA VAL A 1003 7.67 11.11 -18.23
C VAL A 1003 7.87 11.53 -19.69
N PHE A 1004 9.10 11.58 -20.19
CA PHE A 1004 9.39 11.91 -21.58
C PHE A 1004 9.46 10.64 -22.42
N SER A 1005 8.30 10.01 -22.64
CA SER A 1005 8.14 8.89 -23.57
C SER A 1005 6.95 9.10 -24.50
N ALA A 1006 6.95 8.45 -25.66
CA ALA A 1006 5.85 8.54 -26.62
C ALA A 1006 4.47 8.06 -26.10
N TYR A 1007 4.43 7.38 -24.95
CA TYR A 1007 3.22 6.84 -24.32
C TYR A 1007 2.82 7.54 -23.00
N THR A 1008 3.74 8.26 -22.35
CA THR A 1008 3.52 8.89 -21.03
C THR A 1008 3.64 10.41 -21.04
N TYR A 1009 4.19 10.99 -22.12
CA TYR A 1009 4.32 12.43 -22.26
C TYR A 1009 2.98 13.13 -22.45
N ASP A 1010 2.64 14.02 -21.53
CA ASP A 1010 1.46 14.87 -21.55
C ASP A 1010 1.86 16.29 -22.04
N PRO A 1011 1.45 16.71 -23.25
CA PRO A 1011 1.80 18.02 -23.80
C PRO A 1011 1.02 19.19 -23.17
N ASP A 1012 -0.10 18.91 -22.48
CA ASP A 1012 -1.03 19.90 -21.93
C ASP A 1012 -0.81 20.13 -20.42
N CYS A 1013 -0.17 19.19 -19.71
CA CYS A 1013 0.17 19.32 -18.30
C CYS A 1013 1.51 20.07 -18.06
N PHE A 1014 1.47 21.41 -18.01
CA PHE A 1014 2.61 22.32 -17.78
C PHE A 1014 3.61 21.91 -16.67
N ASN A 1015 3.16 21.27 -15.59
CA ASN A 1015 4.04 20.85 -14.48
C ASN A 1015 4.56 19.40 -14.62
N CYS A 1016 4.03 18.59 -15.54
CA CYS A 1016 4.24 17.14 -15.55
C CYS A 1016 5.68 16.75 -15.88
N GLY A 1017 6.33 17.37 -16.86
CA GLY A 1017 7.76 17.15 -17.15
C GLY A 1017 8.72 17.59 -16.04
N GLY A 1018 8.22 18.32 -15.04
CA GLY A 1018 9.02 19.22 -14.22
C GLY A 1018 8.81 19.07 -12.72
N PRO A 1019 8.30 20.11 -12.01
CA PRO A 1019 8.20 20.07 -10.54
C PRO A 1019 7.40 18.86 -10.05
N LYS A 1020 6.36 18.45 -10.79
CA LYS A 1020 5.55 17.27 -10.46
C LYS A 1020 6.35 15.97 -10.54
N ALA A 1021 7.15 15.79 -11.58
CA ALA A 1021 7.97 14.59 -11.77
C ALA A 1021 9.04 14.46 -10.67
N ILE A 1022 9.87 15.50 -10.46
CA ILE A 1022 10.93 15.45 -9.45
C ILE A 1022 10.37 15.36 -8.03
N THR A 1023 9.29 16.08 -7.71
CA THR A 1023 8.65 15.99 -6.39
C THR A 1023 8.05 14.60 -6.16
N THR A 1024 7.40 14.00 -7.17
CA THR A 1024 6.85 12.63 -7.05
C THR A 1024 7.96 11.59 -6.89
N TYR A 1025 9.06 11.68 -7.65
CA TYR A 1025 10.19 10.76 -7.50
C TYR A 1025 10.84 10.90 -6.12
N VAL A 1026 11.13 12.13 -5.68
CA VAL A 1026 11.74 12.37 -4.36
C VAL A 1026 10.82 11.96 -3.23
N ARG A 1027 9.50 12.16 -3.33
CA ARG A 1027 8.52 11.68 -2.32
C ARG A 1027 8.63 10.17 -2.09
N ASN A 1028 8.81 9.39 -3.14
CA ASN A 1028 8.86 7.92 -3.07
C ASN A 1028 10.21 7.38 -2.58
N HIS A 1029 11.30 8.13 -2.74
CA HIS A 1029 12.68 7.69 -2.43
C HIS A 1029 13.39 8.61 -1.41
N ARG A 1030 12.63 9.40 -0.63
CA ARG A 1030 13.18 10.54 0.13
C ARG A 1030 14.31 10.13 1.08
N HIS A 1031 14.09 9.09 1.88
CA HIS A 1031 15.06 8.60 2.86
C HIS A 1031 16.37 8.13 2.21
N SER A 1032 16.31 7.41 1.09
CA SER A 1032 17.51 6.88 0.41
C SER A 1032 18.29 7.98 -0.32
N LEU A 1033 17.61 9.00 -0.85
CA LEU A 1033 18.22 10.20 -1.42
C LEU A 1033 18.90 11.08 -0.35
N GLU A 1034 18.18 11.47 0.71
CA GLU A 1034 18.72 12.32 1.79
C GLU A 1034 19.89 11.62 2.51
N SER A 1035 19.83 10.30 2.71
CA SER A 1035 20.93 9.49 3.26
C SER A 1035 22.19 9.47 2.37
N ALA A 1036 22.09 9.83 1.09
CA ALA A 1036 23.18 9.88 0.13
C ALA A 1036 23.69 11.31 -0.16
N GLY A 1037 23.21 12.31 0.59
CA GLY A 1037 23.62 13.71 0.47
C GLY A 1037 22.70 14.61 -0.36
N PHE A 1038 21.50 14.15 -0.73
CA PHE A 1038 20.50 14.99 -1.41
C PHE A 1038 19.90 16.01 -0.43
N THR A 1039 20.24 17.29 -0.57
CA THR A 1039 19.77 18.33 0.36
C THR A 1039 18.53 19.06 -0.17
N ILE A 1040 17.41 18.99 0.54
CA ILE A 1040 16.24 19.84 0.29
C ILE A 1040 16.37 21.11 1.13
N LEU A 1041 16.63 22.25 0.48
CA LEU A 1041 16.75 23.54 1.15
C LEU A 1041 15.38 24.14 1.47
N PRO A 1042 15.21 24.80 2.64
CA PRO A 1042 14.02 25.58 2.94
C PRO A 1042 13.75 26.66 1.88
N ARG A 1043 12.47 26.93 1.61
CA ARG A 1043 12.01 27.92 0.63
C ARG A 1043 12.78 29.23 0.65
N GLN A 1044 13.05 29.78 1.83
CA GLN A 1044 13.67 31.09 2.00
C GLN A 1044 15.07 31.18 1.37
N VAL A 1045 15.75 30.05 1.16
CA VAL A 1045 17.12 30.02 0.64
C VAL A 1045 17.21 30.38 -0.86
N LEU A 1046 16.25 29.92 -1.67
CA LEU A 1046 16.26 30.13 -3.14
C LEU A 1046 14.98 30.81 -3.67
N TYR A 1047 13.88 30.72 -2.92
CA TYR A 1047 12.54 31.19 -3.27
C TYR A 1047 11.93 32.09 -2.15
N PRO A 1048 12.63 33.17 -1.71
CA PRO A 1048 12.20 33.98 -0.56
C PRO A 1048 10.80 34.58 -0.69
N SER A 1049 10.35 34.85 -1.91
CA SER A 1049 8.96 35.20 -2.24
C SER A 1049 8.45 34.21 -3.29
N SER A 1050 7.20 33.76 -3.18
CA SER A 1050 6.59 32.83 -4.15
C SER A 1050 6.17 33.56 -5.43
N TYR A 1051 5.91 32.78 -6.48
CA TYR A 1051 5.47 33.25 -7.80
C TYR A 1051 4.21 34.16 -7.78
N LEU A 1052 3.39 34.08 -6.73
CA LEU A 1052 2.21 34.93 -6.51
C LEU A 1052 2.55 36.34 -5.98
N GLU A 1053 3.69 36.49 -5.29
CA GLU A 1053 4.05 37.71 -4.55
C GLU A 1053 5.36 38.36 -5.02
N ILE A 1054 6.16 37.65 -5.84
CA ILE A 1054 7.46 38.11 -6.34
C ILE A 1054 7.37 39.42 -7.16
N ASN A 1055 6.20 39.72 -7.73
CA ASN A 1055 5.94 40.99 -8.39
C ASN A 1055 6.08 42.20 -7.45
N LYS A 1056 5.86 42.04 -6.14
CA LYS A 1056 6.05 43.09 -5.13
C LYS A 1056 7.51 43.53 -5.04
N TYR A 1057 8.46 42.61 -5.23
CA TYR A 1057 9.90 42.89 -5.15
C TYR A 1057 10.41 43.78 -6.31
N LEU A 1058 9.61 43.94 -7.37
CA LEU A 1058 9.86 44.86 -8.49
C LEU A 1058 9.29 46.27 -8.26
N LEU A 1059 8.48 46.48 -7.21
CA LEU A 1059 7.82 47.74 -6.89
C LEU A 1059 8.60 48.52 -5.81
N PRO A 1060 8.50 49.86 -5.73
CA PRO A 1060 9.22 50.64 -4.74
C PRO A 1060 8.73 50.35 -3.32
N ASN A 1061 9.65 50.04 -2.40
CA ASN A 1061 9.37 49.79 -1.00
C ASN A 1061 10.32 50.64 -0.12
N PRO A 1062 9.81 51.55 0.74
CA PRO A 1062 10.65 52.37 1.63
C PRO A 1062 11.58 51.56 2.56
N LEU A 1063 11.24 50.30 2.84
CA LEU A 1063 12.02 49.39 3.68
C LEU A 1063 12.96 48.45 2.87
N ALA A 1064 13.04 48.59 1.54
CA ALA A 1064 13.72 47.62 0.68
C ALA A 1064 15.21 47.38 1.01
N ASP A 1065 15.96 48.42 1.38
CA ASP A 1065 17.37 48.28 1.77
C ASP A 1065 17.52 47.62 3.16
N GLN A 1066 16.56 47.85 4.06
CA GLN A 1066 16.49 47.16 5.34
C GLN A 1066 16.15 45.67 5.15
N GLU A 1067 15.08 45.36 4.42
CA GLU A 1067 14.66 43.99 4.11
C GLU A 1067 15.77 43.19 3.40
N LEU A 1068 16.48 43.83 2.46
CA LEU A 1068 17.65 43.24 1.81
C LEU A 1068 18.77 42.93 2.82
N ARG A 1069 19.14 43.88 3.68
CA ARG A 1069 20.27 43.74 4.62
C ARG A 1069 19.98 42.83 5.81
N THR A 1070 18.82 42.95 6.43
CA THR A 1070 18.52 42.29 7.73
C THR A 1070 17.73 40.99 7.59
N GLN A 1071 17.20 40.68 6.41
CA GLN A 1071 16.47 39.44 6.16
C GLN A 1071 17.11 38.65 5.01
N LEU A 1072 17.03 39.13 3.76
CA LEU A 1072 17.45 38.36 2.58
C LEU A 1072 18.94 37.97 2.61
N MET A 1073 19.83 38.87 3.02
CA MET A 1073 21.27 38.59 3.11
C MET A 1073 21.67 37.59 4.21
N HIS A 1074 20.74 37.19 5.10
CA HIS A 1074 20.94 36.17 6.12
C HIS A 1074 20.18 34.86 5.82
N THR A 1075 19.03 34.93 5.15
CA THR A 1075 18.19 33.74 4.88
C THR A 1075 18.25 33.23 3.44
N SER A 1076 18.77 33.99 2.48
CA SER A 1076 18.67 33.70 1.04
C SER A 1076 20.03 33.69 0.33
N TRP A 1077 20.23 32.79 -0.62
CA TRP A 1077 21.36 32.73 -1.55
C TRP A 1077 20.95 33.22 -2.96
N ASN A 1078 19.70 32.97 -3.35
CA ASN A 1078 19.13 33.36 -4.63
C ASN A 1078 17.76 34.04 -4.46
N ILE A 1079 17.37 34.89 -5.42
CA ILE A 1079 16.01 35.43 -5.56
C ILE A 1079 15.49 35.03 -6.95
N HIS A 1080 14.71 33.95 -7.02
CA HIS A 1080 14.04 33.54 -8.25
C HIS A 1080 12.89 34.49 -8.61
N LEU A 1081 12.90 35.04 -9.83
CA LEU A 1081 11.91 36.03 -10.25
C LEU A 1081 10.67 35.45 -10.93
N PHE A 1082 10.62 34.15 -11.24
CA PHE A 1082 9.52 33.48 -11.94
C PHE A 1082 9.09 34.23 -13.22
N GLY A 1083 9.96 34.27 -14.23
CA GLY A 1083 9.88 35.10 -15.44
C GLY A 1083 8.59 34.95 -16.25
N LYS A 1084 7.91 33.79 -16.18
CA LYS A 1084 6.54 33.59 -16.71
C LYS A 1084 5.55 34.62 -16.17
N MET A 1085 5.75 35.08 -14.94
CA MET A 1085 4.95 36.09 -14.25
C MET A 1085 5.55 37.51 -14.33
N THR A 1086 6.88 37.65 -14.44
CA THR A 1086 7.59 38.92 -14.22
C THR A 1086 8.33 39.50 -15.42
N ASN A 1087 8.53 38.77 -16.52
CA ASN A 1087 9.30 39.29 -17.67
C ASN A 1087 8.59 40.42 -18.43
N GLY A 1088 7.26 40.52 -18.32
CA GLY A 1088 6.50 41.68 -18.79
C GLY A 1088 6.54 42.90 -17.86
N LEU A 1089 7.16 42.80 -16.68
CA LEU A 1089 7.15 43.84 -15.64
C LEU A 1089 8.51 44.55 -15.53
N ALA A 1090 8.50 45.88 -15.60
CA ALA A 1090 9.68 46.70 -15.38
C ALA A 1090 10.13 46.70 -13.90
N VAL A 1091 11.44 46.69 -13.67
CA VAL A 1091 12.02 46.90 -12.33
C VAL A 1091 11.89 48.40 -11.99
N GLN A 1092 11.20 48.75 -10.90
CA GLN A 1092 11.05 50.14 -10.49
C GLN A 1092 12.15 50.58 -9.53
N ARG A 1093 12.54 51.85 -9.58
CA ARG A 1093 13.58 52.42 -8.73
C ARG A 1093 13.12 52.48 -7.27
N GLY A 1094 13.98 52.08 -6.33
CA GLY A 1094 13.65 51.91 -4.92
C GLY A 1094 12.95 50.58 -4.59
N SER A 1095 12.93 49.64 -5.54
CA SER A 1095 12.51 48.25 -5.29
C SER A 1095 13.67 47.40 -4.76
N ILE A 1096 13.37 46.22 -4.22
CA ILE A 1096 14.39 45.27 -3.75
C ILE A 1096 15.27 44.82 -4.93
N ILE A 1097 14.66 44.53 -6.08
CA ILE A 1097 15.40 44.11 -7.28
C ILE A 1097 16.23 45.27 -7.86
N ASP A 1098 15.77 46.52 -7.80
CA ASP A 1098 16.60 47.70 -8.16
C ASP A 1098 17.81 47.87 -7.22
N LEU A 1099 17.68 47.59 -5.93
CA LEU A 1099 18.83 47.61 -5.00
C LEU A 1099 19.80 46.47 -5.28
N VAL A 1100 19.30 45.26 -5.50
CA VAL A 1100 20.09 44.06 -5.81
C VAL A 1100 20.87 44.23 -7.12
N LEU A 1101 20.22 44.63 -8.22
CA LEU A 1101 20.86 44.83 -9.53
C LEU A 1101 21.82 46.04 -9.59
N ARG A 1102 21.84 46.88 -8.56
CA ARG A 1102 22.80 48.00 -8.37
C ARG A 1102 23.88 47.73 -7.32
N ALA A 1103 23.79 46.62 -6.59
CA ALA A 1103 24.86 46.15 -5.70
C ALA A 1103 25.86 45.25 -6.45
N PHE A 1104 25.36 44.55 -7.48
CA PHE A 1104 26.08 43.49 -8.20
C PHE A 1104 26.06 43.78 -9.70
N ASP A 1105 26.98 44.63 -10.18
CA ASP A 1105 27.14 44.94 -11.60
C ASP A 1105 28.61 45.15 -12.02
N LEU A 1106 29.05 44.37 -13.02
CA LEU A 1106 30.41 44.44 -13.58
C LEU A 1106 30.59 45.62 -14.55
N ASP A 1107 29.49 46.16 -15.07
CA ASP A 1107 29.46 47.38 -15.90
C ASP A 1107 30.32 47.27 -17.17
N LEU A 1108 30.33 46.07 -17.75
CA LEU A 1108 31.07 45.78 -18.97
C LEU A 1108 30.28 46.33 -20.18
N PRO A 1109 30.88 47.19 -21.02
CA PRO A 1109 30.17 47.80 -22.14
C PRO A 1109 29.80 46.78 -23.21
N HIS A 1110 28.52 46.42 -23.26
CA HIS A 1110 27.98 45.42 -24.17
C HIS A 1110 26.88 46.00 -25.06
N SER A 1111 26.54 45.27 -26.11
CA SER A 1111 25.57 45.70 -27.12
C SER A 1111 24.16 45.25 -26.72
N SER A 1112 23.19 46.16 -26.64
CA SER A 1112 21.81 45.78 -26.31
C SER A 1112 21.25 44.86 -27.39
N ALA A 1113 20.82 43.65 -27.00
CA ALA A 1113 20.29 42.67 -27.93
C ALA A 1113 19.02 43.13 -28.67
N LYS A 1114 18.35 44.19 -28.19
CA LYS A 1114 17.14 44.77 -28.79
C LYS A 1114 17.38 45.98 -29.70
N THR A 1115 18.32 46.87 -29.36
CA THR A 1115 18.54 48.14 -30.09
C THR A 1115 19.92 48.24 -30.77
N GLY A 1116 20.89 47.40 -30.39
CA GLY A 1116 22.29 47.50 -30.81
C GLY A 1116 23.07 48.64 -30.17
N GLU A 1117 22.43 49.46 -29.31
CA GLU A 1117 23.08 50.54 -28.58
C GLU A 1117 24.00 49.99 -27.47
N ILE A 1118 25.05 50.74 -27.12
CA ILE A 1118 26.00 50.31 -26.10
C ILE A 1118 25.46 50.61 -24.71
N VAL A 1119 25.26 49.55 -23.91
CA VAL A 1119 24.81 49.66 -22.53
C VAL A 1119 26.02 49.65 -21.59
N SER A 1120 26.19 50.74 -20.86
CA SER A 1120 27.17 50.91 -19.78
C SER A 1120 26.84 52.16 -18.96
N SER A 1121 27.45 52.35 -17.79
CA SER A 1121 27.29 53.56 -16.98
C SER A 1121 27.74 54.86 -17.67
N THR A 1122 28.51 54.77 -18.75
CA THR A 1122 28.92 55.91 -19.59
C THR A 1122 28.15 56.04 -20.91
N ALA A 1123 27.32 55.05 -21.26
CA ALA A 1123 26.78 54.84 -22.61
C ALA A 1123 27.86 54.77 -23.72
N THR A 1124 29.08 54.35 -23.37
CA THR A 1124 30.21 54.17 -24.30
C THR A 1124 30.92 52.83 -24.06
N ARG A 1125 31.74 52.41 -25.03
CA ARG A 1125 32.69 51.28 -24.89
C ARG A 1125 33.87 51.57 -23.94
N THR A 1126 33.84 52.66 -23.18
CA THR A 1126 34.96 53.16 -22.34
C THR A 1126 34.47 53.57 -20.95
N VAL A 1127 34.29 52.58 -20.06
CA VAL A 1127 33.96 52.80 -18.65
C VAL A 1127 35.25 52.88 -17.82
N PRO A 1128 35.39 53.86 -16.91
CA PRO A 1128 36.53 53.90 -15.98
C PRO A 1128 36.46 52.75 -14.97
N MET A 1129 37.58 52.07 -14.74
CA MET A 1129 37.70 51.05 -13.68
C MET A 1129 37.32 51.66 -12.32
N ARG A 1130 36.53 50.93 -11.52
CA ARG A 1130 36.29 51.24 -10.11
C ARG A 1130 36.39 49.99 -9.24
N LEU A 1131 36.92 50.16 -8.03
CA LEU A 1131 36.97 49.14 -6.99
C LEU A 1131 35.68 49.22 -6.15
N MET A 1132 34.91 48.15 -6.16
CA MET A 1132 33.64 47.99 -5.45
C MET A 1132 33.83 47.19 -4.16
N GLY A 1133 33.03 47.51 -3.15
CA GLY A 1133 32.98 46.77 -1.89
C GLY A 1133 32.26 47.53 -0.77
N PRO A 1134 32.16 46.95 0.43
CA PRO A 1134 31.49 47.55 1.58
C PRO A 1134 32.31 48.70 2.18
N ARG A 1135 31.63 49.60 2.91
CA ARG A 1135 32.31 50.58 3.79
C ARG A 1135 32.59 50.02 5.17
N ASP A 1136 31.70 49.16 5.66
CA ASP A 1136 31.73 48.53 6.97
C ASP A 1136 31.53 47.03 6.77
N TYR A 1137 32.44 46.20 7.30
CA TYR A 1137 32.33 44.74 7.29
C TYR A 1137 32.23 44.23 8.73
N ILE A 1138 31.23 43.39 9.01
CA ILE A 1138 31.01 42.80 10.34
C ILE A 1138 31.52 41.36 10.33
N TYR A 1139 32.64 41.11 11.00
CA TYR A 1139 33.13 39.77 11.25
C TYR A 1139 32.41 39.17 12.47
N ARG A 1140 31.90 37.95 12.31
CA ARG A 1140 31.35 37.11 13.39
C ARG A 1140 32.12 35.80 13.40
N ALA A 1141 32.48 35.30 14.57
CA ALA A 1141 33.05 33.96 14.73
C ALA A 1141 31.92 32.92 14.78
N HIS A 1142 32.12 31.73 14.20
CA HIS A 1142 31.21 30.60 14.40
C HIS A 1142 31.29 30.11 15.84
N SER A 1143 30.14 29.97 16.50
CA SER A 1143 30.06 29.24 17.76
C SER A 1143 30.25 27.75 17.49
N MET A 1144 31.26 27.12 18.11
CA MET A 1144 31.57 25.70 17.92
C MET A 1144 30.61 24.74 18.66
N LEU A 1145 29.51 25.25 19.23
CA LEU A 1145 28.64 24.51 20.16
C LEU A 1145 27.17 24.44 19.73
N ALA A 1146 26.92 24.04 18.48
CA ALA A 1146 25.63 23.44 18.10
C ALA A 1146 25.77 22.48 16.89
N PRO A 1147 25.64 21.16 17.07
CA PRO A 1147 25.36 20.23 15.96
C PRO A 1147 23.87 20.34 15.57
N SER A 1148 23.50 21.51 15.04
CA SER A 1148 22.16 21.78 14.54
C SER A 1148 21.86 20.94 13.30
N ILE A 1149 20.63 20.41 13.19
CA ILE A 1149 20.12 19.74 11.98
C ILE A 1149 19.66 20.81 10.95
N VAL A 1150 20.35 21.94 10.91
CA VAL A 1150 20.01 23.14 10.15
C VAL A 1150 21.19 23.47 9.25
N VAL A 1151 20.94 23.61 7.96
CA VAL A 1151 21.96 23.99 6.98
C VAL A 1151 22.49 25.38 7.35
N ASP A 1152 23.81 25.50 7.51
CA ASP A 1152 24.45 26.82 7.67
C ASP A 1152 24.25 27.64 6.40
N LEU A 1153 23.66 28.82 6.55
CA LEU A 1153 23.33 29.71 5.45
C LEU A 1153 24.36 30.82 5.27
N ASP A 1154 25.16 31.13 6.29
CA ASP A 1154 26.07 32.27 6.30
C ASP A 1154 27.44 31.91 5.72
N SER A 1155 28.11 32.92 5.15
CA SER A 1155 29.42 32.74 4.53
C SER A 1155 30.52 32.47 5.57
N ALA A 1156 31.49 31.63 5.22
CA ALA A 1156 32.63 31.31 6.07
C ALA A 1156 33.30 32.59 6.64
N PRO A 1157 33.56 32.67 7.97
CA PRO A 1157 34.05 33.87 8.63
C PRO A 1157 35.28 34.48 7.94
N GLY A 1158 35.22 35.79 7.69
CA GLY A 1158 36.29 36.53 7.02
C GLY A 1158 36.24 36.53 5.50
N LYS A 1159 35.46 35.64 4.84
CA LYS A 1159 35.28 35.68 3.39
C LYS A 1159 34.32 36.82 3.01
N LEU A 1160 34.72 37.63 2.02
CA LEU A 1160 33.93 38.76 1.54
C LEU A 1160 32.93 38.29 0.46
N GLN A 1161 31.64 38.26 0.81
CA GLN A 1161 30.53 37.71 0.02
C GLN A 1161 29.24 38.51 0.21
N GLY A 1162 28.27 38.34 -0.71
CA GLY A 1162 27.02 39.10 -0.75
C GLY A 1162 27.31 40.61 -0.82
N LEU A 1163 26.54 41.44 -0.09
CA LEU A 1163 26.79 42.89 -0.03
C LEU A 1163 28.19 43.30 0.46
N ASN A 1164 29.02 42.37 0.95
CA ASN A 1164 30.40 42.59 1.35
C ASN A 1164 31.44 42.21 0.29
N VAL A 1165 31.03 41.69 -0.88
CA VAL A 1165 31.95 41.23 -1.94
C VAL A 1165 32.81 42.37 -2.50
N VAL A 1166 34.08 42.09 -2.77
CA VAL A 1166 35.04 43.05 -3.33
C VAL A 1166 35.45 42.63 -4.73
N TYR A 1167 35.32 43.54 -5.70
CA TYR A 1167 35.61 43.31 -7.12
C TYR A 1167 35.88 44.63 -7.84
N ILE A 1168 36.49 44.59 -9.04
CA ILE A 1168 36.54 45.74 -9.95
C ILE A 1168 35.45 45.65 -11.02
N ARG A 1169 34.81 46.79 -11.30
CA ARG A 1169 33.84 47.02 -12.40
C ARG A 1169 34.42 47.96 -13.45
N GLY A 1170 34.05 47.79 -14.71
CA GLY A 1170 34.59 48.56 -15.83
C GLY A 1170 36.13 48.50 -15.97
N GLY A 1171 36.70 49.37 -16.80
CA GLY A 1171 38.12 49.32 -17.19
C GLY A 1171 38.33 48.63 -18.54
N PRO A 1172 39.59 48.38 -18.94
CA PRO A 1172 39.91 47.68 -20.19
C PRO A 1172 39.83 46.15 -20.03
N PRO A 1173 39.54 45.39 -21.11
CA PRO A 1173 39.37 43.93 -21.06
C PRO A 1173 40.65 43.16 -20.70
N ARG A 1174 41.82 43.69 -21.06
CA ARG A 1174 43.13 43.20 -20.66
C ARG A 1174 43.96 44.30 -20.02
N LEU A 1175 44.79 43.89 -19.05
CA LEU A 1175 45.59 44.73 -18.20
C LEU A 1175 47.03 44.20 -18.24
N ALA A 1176 47.94 44.94 -18.90
CA ALA A 1176 49.31 44.49 -19.14
C ALA A 1176 50.11 44.24 -17.85
N GLN A 1177 49.86 45.04 -16.81
CA GLN A 1177 50.39 44.84 -15.46
C GLN A 1177 49.40 45.42 -14.44
N VAL A 1178 49.10 44.65 -13.38
CA VAL A 1178 48.20 45.01 -12.28
C VAL A 1178 48.86 44.70 -10.94
N THR A 1179 48.82 45.64 -10.01
CA THR A 1179 49.15 45.42 -8.60
C THR A 1179 47.89 45.52 -7.75
N ILE A 1180 47.61 44.48 -6.97
CA ILE A 1180 46.57 44.43 -5.95
C ILE A 1180 47.28 44.46 -4.59
N ASP A 1181 47.10 45.53 -3.82
CA ASP A 1181 47.59 45.68 -2.45
C ASP A 1181 46.43 45.57 -1.45
N VAL A 1182 46.60 44.78 -0.39
CA VAL A 1182 45.68 44.74 0.76
C VAL A 1182 46.48 44.89 2.05
N GLU A 1183 46.08 45.84 2.90
CA GLU A 1183 46.74 46.17 4.17
C GLU A 1183 45.68 46.32 5.28
N VAL A 1184 45.87 45.64 6.40
CA VAL A 1184 45.05 45.77 7.63
C VAL A 1184 45.85 46.40 8.76
N THR A 1185 45.20 46.85 9.83
CA THR A 1185 45.87 47.56 10.93
C THR A 1185 46.20 46.67 12.13
N VAL A 1186 45.43 45.58 12.38
CA VAL A 1186 45.60 44.72 13.58
C VAL A 1186 45.48 43.22 13.29
N GLY A 1187 44.59 42.83 12.38
CA GLY A 1187 44.41 41.45 11.94
C GLY A 1187 45.40 41.04 10.86
N HIS A 1188 45.04 40.00 10.11
CA HIS A 1188 45.78 39.48 8.97
C HIS A 1188 44.84 39.29 7.78
N VAL A 1189 45.38 39.27 6.58
CA VAL A 1189 44.68 38.90 5.35
C VAL A 1189 45.37 37.74 4.65
N LEU A 1190 44.57 37.00 3.89
CA LEU A 1190 45.00 35.94 2.98
C LEU A 1190 44.45 36.24 1.58
N LEU A 1191 45.32 36.18 0.57
CA LEU A 1191 44.98 36.23 -0.86
C LEU A 1191 45.51 34.96 -1.52
N GLN A 1192 44.65 34.25 -2.26
CA GLN A 1192 44.93 32.87 -2.66
C GLN A 1192 45.66 32.79 -4.01
N ASN A 1193 46.94 33.20 -4.04
CA ASN A 1193 47.80 33.03 -5.21
C ASN A 1193 49.24 32.59 -4.88
N GLY A 1194 49.36 31.53 -4.07
CA GLY A 1194 50.62 30.79 -3.88
C GLY A 1194 51.19 30.78 -2.45
N GLY A 1195 50.56 30.00 -1.55
CA GLY A 1195 51.19 29.53 -0.30
C GLY A 1195 51.61 30.59 0.73
N GLN A 1196 51.22 31.86 0.57
CA GLN A 1196 51.55 32.93 1.52
C GLN A 1196 50.87 32.67 2.88
N GLN A 1197 51.61 32.90 3.96
CA GLN A 1197 51.03 32.90 5.31
C GLN A 1197 50.17 34.16 5.53
N PRO A 1198 49.15 34.11 6.41
CA PRO A 1198 48.38 35.28 6.81
C PRO A 1198 49.29 36.43 7.23
N SER A 1199 49.06 37.62 6.68
CA SER A 1199 49.95 38.77 6.84
C SER A 1199 49.17 40.06 7.06
N ILE A 1200 49.77 41.03 7.76
CA ILE A 1200 49.18 42.37 7.94
C ILE A 1200 49.08 43.12 6.60
N LYS A 1201 49.98 42.81 5.66
CA LYS A 1201 49.97 43.34 4.29
C LYS A 1201 50.32 42.24 3.29
N SER A 1202 49.43 42.04 2.31
CA SER A 1202 49.66 41.19 1.13
C SER A 1202 49.63 42.04 -0.14
N SER A 1203 50.42 41.66 -1.13
CA SER A 1203 50.51 42.33 -2.43
C SER A 1203 50.69 41.29 -3.53
N VAL A 1204 49.89 41.41 -4.59
CA VAL A 1204 49.86 40.48 -5.72
C VAL A 1204 50.10 41.26 -7.02
N LEU A 1205 51.19 40.94 -7.72
CA LEU A 1205 51.52 41.47 -9.03
C LEU A 1205 51.09 40.47 -10.11
N LEU A 1206 50.25 40.93 -11.05
CA LEU A 1206 49.76 40.17 -12.20
C LEU A 1206 50.24 40.84 -13.49
N ASN A 1207 50.53 40.06 -14.54
CA ASN A 1207 50.99 40.56 -15.85
C ASN A 1207 50.20 39.89 -16.98
N ASP A 1208 49.83 40.65 -18.02
CA ASP A 1208 48.91 40.26 -19.11
C ASP A 1208 47.68 39.47 -18.66
N VAL A 1209 46.91 40.05 -17.72
CA VAL A 1209 45.69 39.45 -17.16
C VAL A 1209 44.43 40.12 -17.67
N SER A 1210 43.33 39.38 -17.70
CA SER A 1210 42.00 39.94 -17.94
C SER A 1210 41.35 40.44 -16.64
N GLN A 1211 40.27 41.22 -16.75
CA GLN A 1211 39.51 41.67 -15.57
C GLN A 1211 38.97 40.52 -14.72
N GLN A 1212 38.55 39.42 -15.35
CA GLN A 1212 38.12 38.21 -14.65
C GLN A 1212 39.20 37.65 -13.70
N HIS A 1213 40.48 37.65 -14.10
CA HIS A 1213 41.58 37.16 -13.26
C HIS A 1213 41.82 38.08 -12.05
N VAL A 1214 41.70 39.41 -12.23
CA VAL A 1214 41.81 40.38 -11.12
C VAL A 1214 40.68 40.14 -10.12
N ASN A 1215 39.45 39.94 -10.60
CA ASN A 1215 38.30 39.65 -9.74
C ASN A 1215 38.43 38.28 -9.04
N ALA A 1216 38.98 37.25 -9.70
CA ALA A 1216 39.25 35.95 -9.07
C ALA A 1216 40.27 36.03 -7.91
N VAL A 1217 41.24 36.95 -7.99
CA VAL A 1217 42.15 37.21 -6.86
C VAL A 1217 41.43 37.98 -5.74
N LEU A 1218 40.60 38.98 -6.08
CA LEU A 1218 39.84 39.75 -5.08
C LEU A 1218 38.79 38.90 -4.35
N SER A 1219 38.08 38.00 -5.03
CA SER A 1219 37.09 37.09 -4.40
C SER A 1219 37.71 36.02 -3.50
N SER A 1220 39.04 35.81 -3.62
CA SER A 1220 39.82 34.94 -2.74
C SER A 1220 40.23 35.58 -1.41
N LEU A 1221 39.94 36.87 -1.22
CA LEU A 1221 40.32 37.61 -0.02
C LEU A 1221 39.58 37.11 1.23
N VAL A 1222 40.35 36.69 2.22
CA VAL A 1222 39.86 36.32 3.57
C VAL A 1222 40.53 37.19 4.62
N TYR A 1223 39.72 37.83 5.47
CA TYR A 1223 40.17 38.54 6.67
C TYR A 1223 40.23 37.61 7.89
N LEU A 1224 41.31 37.69 8.65
CA LEU A 1224 41.56 36.88 9.85
C LEU A 1224 41.86 37.83 11.03
N PRO A 1225 40.92 38.02 11.97
CA PRO A 1225 41.15 38.90 13.13
C PRO A 1225 42.28 38.40 14.03
N SER A 1226 42.87 39.32 14.81
CA SER A 1226 43.84 38.95 15.84
C SER A 1226 43.18 38.15 16.97
N PRO A 1227 43.89 37.26 17.68
CA PRO A 1227 43.32 36.50 18.81
C PRO A 1227 42.68 37.37 19.90
N LEU A 1228 43.20 38.59 20.11
CA LEU A 1228 42.62 39.57 21.03
C LEU A 1228 41.28 40.13 20.54
N HIS A 1229 41.13 40.35 19.23
CA HIS A 1229 39.86 40.80 18.63
C HIS A 1229 38.82 39.67 18.55
N VAL A 1230 39.25 38.40 18.43
CA VAL A 1230 38.32 37.25 18.54
C VAL A 1230 37.78 37.13 19.97
N ALA A 1231 38.64 37.32 20.97
CA ALA A 1231 38.27 37.12 22.38
C ALA A 1231 37.38 38.23 22.97
N ASN A 1232 37.63 39.51 22.62
CA ASN A 1232 36.97 40.66 23.27
C ASN A 1232 36.20 41.56 22.28
N GLY A 1233 35.99 41.08 21.05
CA GLY A 1233 35.59 41.93 19.92
C GLY A 1233 36.66 42.98 19.57
N GLY A 1234 36.34 43.88 18.63
CA GLY A 1234 37.24 44.98 18.30
C GLY A 1234 36.90 45.73 17.01
N LYS A 1235 37.82 46.61 16.61
CA LYS A 1235 37.78 47.32 15.33
C LYS A 1235 39.14 47.28 14.65
N ASP A 1236 39.12 47.02 13.36
CA ASP A 1236 40.27 47.10 12.46
C ASP A 1236 39.87 47.90 11.20
N ARG A 1237 40.83 48.21 10.36
CA ARG A 1237 40.65 48.95 9.10
C ARG A 1237 41.47 48.29 8.01
N MET A 1238 40.79 47.91 6.94
CA MET A 1238 41.38 47.31 5.74
C MET A 1238 41.43 48.34 4.61
N HIS A 1239 42.63 48.60 4.10
CA HIS A 1239 42.87 49.35 2.87
C HIS A 1239 43.11 48.36 1.74
N ILE A 1240 42.27 48.39 0.72
CA ILE A 1240 42.44 47.65 -0.54
C ILE A 1240 42.76 48.66 -1.63
N SER A 1241 43.72 48.36 -2.50
CA SER A 1241 43.94 49.18 -3.68
C SER A 1241 44.35 48.37 -4.90
N VAL A 1242 43.77 48.72 -6.05
CA VAL A 1242 44.06 48.09 -7.34
C VAL A 1242 44.62 49.16 -8.27
N SER A 1243 45.76 48.87 -8.89
CA SER A 1243 46.41 49.78 -9.83
C SER A 1243 46.96 49.07 -11.06
N TYR A 1244 46.89 49.71 -12.21
CA TYR A 1244 47.41 49.19 -13.48
C TYR A 1244 48.07 50.28 -14.33
N GLN A 1245 48.94 49.88 -15.25
CA GLN A 1245 49.54 50.80 -16.23
C GLN A 1245 48.64 50.91 -17.47
N ASP A 1246 48.09 52.10 -17.73
CA ASP A 1246 47.39 52.38 -18.99
C ASP A 1246 48.41 52.63 -20.11
N THR A 1247 48.69 51.59 -20.90
CA THR A 1247 49.62 51.62 -22.03
C THR A 1247 49.22 52.59 -23.13
N SER A 1248 47.96 53.07 -23.18
CA SER A 1248 47.51 54.08 -24.13
C SER A 1248 47.78 55.53 -23.68
N LYS A 1249 48.01 55.74 -22.38
CA LYS A 1249 48.22 57.09 -21.78
C LYS A 1249 49.55 57.26 -21.04
N GLY A 1250 50.30 56.17 -20.80
CA GLY A 1250 51.53 56.19 -20.01
C GLY A 1250 51.31 56.52 -18.53
N ALA A 1251 50.09 56.36 -18.02
CA ALA A 1251 49.69 56.74 -16.68
C ALA A 1251 49.32 55.51 -15.84
N VAL A 1252 49.67 55.53 -14.55
CA VAL A 1252 49.16 54.55 -13.58
C VAL A 1252 47.75 54.95 -13.19
N VAL A 1253 46.78 54.11 -13.52
CA VAL A 1253 45.40 54.23 -13.03
C VAL A 1253 45.33 53.46 -11.72
N LYS A 1254 44.85 54.09 -10.64
CA LYS A 1254 44.72 53.49 -9.31
C LYS A 1254 43.37 53.86 -8.71
N ASP A 1255 42.74 52.89 -8.05
CA ASP A 1255 41.57 53.10 -7.19
C ASP A 1255 41.78 52.44 -5.81
N THR A 1256 41.06 52.90 -4.80
CA THR A 1256 41.27 52.57 -3.37
C THR A 1256 39.95 52.43 -2.62
N LEU A 1257 39.82 51.37 -1.83
CA LEU A 1257 38.69 51.11 -0.94
C LEU A 1257 39.19 51.02 0.50
N GLU A 1258 38.52 51.73 1.41
CA GLU A 1258 38.74 51.67 2.86
C GLU A 1258 37.51 50.98 3.48
N ILE A 1259 37.74 49.87 4.18
CA ILE A 1259 36.70 49.09 4.87
C ILE A 1259 36.96 49.15 6.38
N ALA A 1260 36.00 49.66 7.15
CA ALA A 1260 35.99 49.54 8.59
C ALA A 1260 35.55 48.11 8.98
N VAL A 1261 36.44 47.34 9.61
CA VAL A 1261 36.15 45.97 10.03
C VAL A 1261 35.75 45.98 11.50
N ILE A 1262 34.52 45.55 11.79
CA ILE A 1262 33.99 45.42 13.15
C ILE A 1262 34.02 43.93 13.50
N VAL A 1263 34.84 43.56 14.48
CA VAL A 1263 34.88 42.19 15.00
C VAL A 1263 33.90 42.13 16.17
N VAL A 1264 32.85 41.35 16.03
CA VAL A 1264 31.91 41.10 17.14
C VAL A 1264 32.56 40.11 18.11
N GLU A 1265 32.42 40.39 19.40
CA GLU A 1265 32.80 39.49 20.48
C GLU A 1265 32.06 38.14 20.33
N ALA A 1266 32.72 37.04 20.65
CA ALA A 1266 32.05 35.74 20.67
C ALA A 1266 31.06 35.70 21.85
N GLU A 1267 29.79 35.37 21.58
CA GLU A 1267 28.76 35.32 22.61
C GLU A 1267 29.11 34.24 23.66
N GLU A 1268 29.19 34.62 24.94
CA GLU A 1268 29.33 33.67 26.06
C GLU A 1268 28.02 32.86 26.19
N ASN A 1269 28.07 31.59 25.76
CA ASN A 1269 27.00 30.58 25.90
C ASN A 1269 27.02 29.88 27.27
#